data_AF-A0A7J7LWI0-F1
#
_entry.id   AF-A0A7J7LWI0-F1
#
_cell.length_a   1.000
_cell.length_b   1.000
_cell.length_c   1.000
_cell.angle_alpha   90.00
_cell.angle_beta   90.00
_cell.angle_gamma   90.00
#
_symmetry.space_group_name_H-M   'P 1'
#
loop_
_entity.id
_entity.type
_entity.pdbx_description
1 polymer ?
#
loop_
_entity_poly.entity_id
_entity_poly.type
_entity_poly.pdbx_seq_one_letter_code
_entity_poly.pdbx_strand_id
1 'polypeptide(L)'
;MSGGILMPDMTPEDNGTTLLYNLTTRTIVCHRFVSENHRGVFHKENPLQSLSSLFMLYILMVVLLTRTLQFLLKPLKQPRIVCEIIAGIIIGPSVLGRNEKFASMIFPERSYDLLAITAKIGIMYYLFIISVQMDPFVLHKIPRKVSVISIFSVLLPVGVTYTVDYLLKKSMFGKKENFYIVSGSASNFSMASFVVLQPILREFKILNSDVGRLAMQTAMISDVANWLFLRFFCQWYALDPREGLNAIIFYVAMVVFILFVRVSFVQYLRWIISKTPKGKDVDEFYVIMILLLVLVTGFFTDYMGISVTDGPVILGLYIPDGPPLGATLVKRSETIINDVLMPLLFAYIGMKTDLFAAFAPASLNFAWSVFIIHFSAYLAKFLGTLLITPFYMSFRESVSLSLIMLFRGQTELTLYLYTWEAKLITNECLSLDVLYTMMITAIAAPLVNLIYKPTRQYIIETRRTIEHSRPNSEVHIVTCIYNQEGVPSVINLLQATAATEDSPITVYMLHLVELIGRAAPKLIFHDKHRRCARYDSSEAIVSAFKRFEASCDHVQVHSYTSVSPYITMHHDICELALQNRASLIIVLFHKHGVQVDHALYMNNSNVLAHAPCSVGILVEQVSQPHTVYSNSLGSINSVAVLFMGGADAREALAYADRMTHKPRMNLTLVHFVDNGVEDDPSERVLDSDYIKCFREKHGRNDNIIFKEVVSNNGEETINAIQDMRDERYNVFIVGRGQGINSKLIEGLSIWSENPQLGVIGDFISSTDFNSSASVLVVHQHVVITAASIKHTMGIPDDIVIHRDFLC
;
A
#
# COMPACT_ATOMS: atom_id res chain seq x y z
N MET A 1 64.71 15.49 27.76
CA MET A 1 65.09 14.10 28.08
C MET A 1 63.92 13.20 27.71
N SER A 2 63.93 12.68 26.49
CA SER A 2 62.94 11.73 25.99
C SER A 2 63.30 10.33 26.52
N GLY A 3 62.62 9.89 27.57
CA GLY A 3 62.71 8.51 28.04
C GLY A 3 61.88 7.60 27.15
N GLY A 4 62.50 7.04 26.10
CA GLY A 4 61.91 5.96 25.32
C GLY A 4 61.85 4.68 26.15
N ILE A 5 60.65 4.16 26.37
CA ILE A 5 60.44 2.82 26.91
C ILE A 5 60.78 1.84 25.79
N LEU A 6 61.91 1.13 25.92
CA LEU A 6 62.29 0.01 25.07
C LEU A 6 61.27 -1.13 25.26
N MET A 7 60.57 -1.51 24.19
CA MET A 7 59.80 -2.75 24.14
C MET A 7 60.76 -3.95 23.97
N PRO A 8 60.59 -5.06 24.70
CA PRO A 8 61.31 -6.30 24.42
C PRO A 8 60.72 -7.04 23.21
N ASP A 9 61.56 -7.79 22.51
CA ASP A 9 61.26 -8.54 21.28
C ASP A 9 60.06 -9.50 21.43
N MET A 10 59.17 -9.47 20.43
CA MET A 10 58.00 -10.34 20.31
C MET A 10 58.38 -11.70 19.73
N THR A 11 58.12 -12.78 20.47
CA THR A 11 58.13 -14.16 19.95
C THR A 11 56.79 -14.52 19.28
N PRO A 12 56.77 -15.39 18.25
CA PRO A 12 55.63 -15.57 17.35
C PRO A 12 54.63 -16.65 17.80
N GLU A 13 54.22 -16.70 19.08
CA GLU A 13 53.35 -17.80 19.56
C GLU A 13 52.11 -17.41 20.39
N ASP A 14 51.75 -16.14 20.52
CA ASP A 14 50.47 -15.78 21.17
C ASP A 14 49.34 -15.55 20.15
N ASN A 15 48.44 -16.55 20.06
CA ASN A 15 47.19 -16.53 19.28
C ASN A 15 46.09 -15.61 19.88
N GLY A 16 46.47 -14.60 20.69
CA GLY A 16 45.54 -13.66 21.32
C GLY A 16 45.42 -12.35 20.55
N THR A 17 44.20 -11.96 20.16
CA THR A 17 43.89 -10.71 19.43
C THR A 17 43.94 -9.43 20.28
N THR A 18 44.22 -9.57 21.58
CA THR A 18 44.06 -8.50 22.57
C THR A 18 45.06 -8.71 23.71
N LEU A 19 46.08 -7.86 23.82
CA LEU A 19 46.98 -7.83 24.99
C LEU A 19 46.50 -6.74 25.95
N LEU A 20 46.21 -7.14 27.19
CA LEU A 20 45.62 -6.30 28.22
C LEU A 20 46.72 -5.92 29.22
N TYR A 21 47.24 -4.69 29.10
CA TYR A 21 48.21 -4.17 30.08
C TYR A 21 47.47 -3.47 31.21
N ASN A 22 47.63 -3.99 32.43
CA ASN A 22 47.07 -3.40 33.64
C ASN A 22 48.15 -2.54 34.32
N LEU A 23 48.28 -1.29 33.88
CA LEU A 23 48.95 -0.27 34.68
C LEU A 23 47.94 0.20 35.74
N THR A 24 48.41 0.43 36.97
CA THR A 24 47.61 0.62 38.22
C THR A 24 46.45 1.61 38.18
N THR A 25 46.18 2.30 37.08
CA THR A 25 44.99 3.14 36.86
C THR A 25 44.39 3.13 35.43
N ARG A 26 44.95 2.39 34.45
CA ARG A 26 44.44 2.36 33.06
C ARG A 26 44.69 1.02 32.37
N THR A 27 43.63 0.44 31.81
CA THR A 27 43.69 -0.71 30.89
C THR A 27 44.00 -0.21 29.49
N ILE A 28 45.14 -0.63 28.93
CA ILE A 28 45.51 -0.35 27.54
C ILE A 28 45.22 -1.61 26.74
N VAL A 29 44.33 -1.48 25.75
CA VAL A 29 43.98 -2.55 24.80
C VAL A 29 44.77 -2.31 23.52
N CYS A 30 45.82 -3.12 23.29
CA CYS A 30 46.59 -3.08 22.06
C CYS A 30 45.96 -4.02 21.03
N HIS A 31 45.42 -3.47 19.96
CA HIS A 31 45.00 -4.27 18.81
C HIS A 31 46.11 -4.35 17.76
N ARG A 32 46.33 -5.56 17.22
CA ARG A 32 47.21 -5.75 16.07
C ARG A 32 46.65 -4.99 14.86
N PHE A 33 47.47 -4.14 14.24
CA PHE A 33 47.13 -3.50 12.96
C PHE A 33 47.35 -4.55 11.86
N VAL A 34 46.28 -5.24 11.46
CA VAL A 34 46.31 -6.13 10.30
C VAL A 34 46.24 -5.24 9.06
N SER A 35 47.28 -5.29 8.23
CA SER A 35 47.36 -4.53 6.98
C SER A 35 46.15 -4.82 6.09
N GLU A 36 45.53 -3.77 5.54
CA GLU A 36 44.38 -3.87 4.61
C GLU A 36 44.72 -4.60 3.30
N ASN A 37 46.00 -4.87 3.01
CA ASN A 37 46.46 -5.65 1.86
C ASN A 37 46.33 -7.16 2.11
N HIS A 38 45.09 -7.64 2.17
CA HIS A 38 44.81 -9.08 2.22
C HIS A 38 45.08 -9.71 0.84
N ARG A 39 45.98 -10.67 0.77
CA ARG A 39 46.44 -11.34 -0.46
C ARG A 39 45.55 -12.51 -0.90
N GLY A 40 44.47 -12.78 -0.15
CA GLY A 40 43.47 -13.79 -0.46
C GLY A 40 43.84 -15.23 -0.07
N VAL A 41 42.89 -16.15 -0.32
CA VAL A 41 42.96 -17.57 0.10
C VAL A 41 44.18 -18.29 -0.49
N PHE A 42 44.61 -17.92 -1.70
CA PHE A 42 45.77 -18.52 -2.36
C PHE A 42 47.11 -18.22 -1.66
N HIS A 43 47.14 -17.21 -0.77
CA HIS A 43 48.28 -16.91 0.09
C HIS A 43 48.13 -17.47 1.51
N LYS A 44 47.20 -18.42 1.73
CA LYS A 44 46.87 -19.03 3.04
C LYS A 44 46.38 -18.05 4.11
N GLU A 45 45.90 -16.87 3.69
CA GLU A 45 45.26 -15.92 4.59
C GLU A 45 43.75 -16.20 4.69
N ASN A 46 43.19 -16.11 5.90
CA ASN A 46 41.76 -16.35 6.13
C ASN A 46 40.95 -15.12 5.71
N PRO A 47 40.08 -15.20 4.67
CA PRO A 47 39.33 -14.05 4.15
C PRO A 47 38.45 -13.37 5.21
N LEU A 48 38.04 -14.11 6.23
CA LEU A 48 37.23 -13.60 7.35
C LEU A 48 38.02 -12.68 8.30
N GLN A 49 39.35 -12.64 8.18
CA GLN A 49 40.17 -11.65 8.89
C GLN A 49 40.13 -10.28 8.20
N SER A 50 39.74 -10.23 6.92
CA SER A 50 39.44 -8.95 6.25
C SER A 50 38.07 -8.44 6.68
N LEU A 51 38.04 -7.22 7.22
CA LEU A 51 36.81 -6.55 7.65
C LEU A 51 35.80 -6.42 6.49
N SER A 52 36.28 -6.15 5.26
CA SER A 52 35.41 -5.97 4.10
C SER A 52 34.75 -7.28 3.65
N SER A 53 35.53 -8.37 3.60
CA SER A 53 35.02 -9.69 3.22
C SER A 53 34.04 -10.24 4.27
N LEU A 54 34.34 -10.03 5.55
CA LEU A 54 33.47 -10.41 6.65
C LEU A 54 32.15 -9.61 6.63
N PHE A 55 32.21 -8.31 6.35
CA PHE A 55 31.00 -7.49 6.26
C PHE A 55 30.11 -7.89 5.07
N MET A 56 30.69 -8.20 3.90
CA MET A 56 29.93 -8.72 2.76
C MET A 56 29.27 -10.07 3.08
N LEU A 57 29.98 -10.97 3.75
CA LEU A 57 29.43 -12.24 4.20
C LEU A 57 28.27 -12.03 5.20
N TYR A 58 28.41 -11.06 6.10
CA TYR A 58 27.38 -10.73 7.07
C TYR A 58 26.09 -10.24 6.38
N ILE A 59 26.19 -9.29 5.43
CA ILE A 59 25.05 -8.84 4.64
C ILE A 59 24.37 -10.02 3.94
N LEU A 60 25.17 -10.88 3.28
CA LEU A 60 24.66 -12.06 2.60
C LEU A 60 23.90 -12.99 3.55
N MET A 61 24.49 -13.30 4.71
CA MET A 61 23.88 -14.19 5.70
C MET A 61 22.59 -13.61 6.26
N VAL A 62 22.56 -12.33 6.63
CA VAL A 62 21.37 -11.65 7.17
C VAL A 62 20.25 -11.66 6.13
N VAL A 63 20.53 -11.21 4.90
CA VAL A 63 19.51 -11.10 3.85
C VAL A 63 18.96 -12.49 3.48
N LEU A 64 19.82 -13.50 3.30
CA LEU A 64 19.38 -14.86 3.00
C LEU A 64 18.51 -15.43 4.12
N LEU A 65 18.96 -15.31 5.38
CA LEU A 65 18.21 -15.83 6.52
C LEU A 65 16.85 -15.15 6.67
N THR A 66 16.80 -13.82 6.52
CA THR A 66 15.55 -13.07 6.52
C THR A 66 14.61 -13.54 5.41
N ARG A 67 15.09 -13.72 4.17
CA ARG A 67 14.24 -14.18 3.05
C ARG A 67 13.73 -15.60 3.26
N THR A 68 14.57 -16.50 3.78
CA THR A 68 14.14 -17.86 4.13
C THR A 68 13.08 -17.84 5.22
N LEU A 69 13.25 -17.04 6.28
CA LEU A 69 12.25 -16.90 7.35
C LEU A 69 10.94 -16.31 6.83
N GLN A 70 11.00 -15.29 5.96
CA GLN A 70 9.80 -14.74 5.31
C GLN A 70 9.05 -15.81 4.51
N PHE A 71 9.76 -16.66 3.78
CA PHE A 71 9.16 -17.75 3.04
C PHE A 71 8.49 -18.78 3.97
N LEU A 72 9.17 -19.18 5.05
CA LEU A 72 8.67 -20.15 6.03
C LEU A 72 7.48 -19.62 6.85
N LEU A 73 7.50 -18.33 7.22
CA LEU A 73 6.46 -17.68 8.03
C LEU A 73 5.33 -17.06 7.21
N LYS A 74 5.39 -17.16 5.87
CA LYS A 74 4.34 -16.69 4.94
C LYS A 74 2.93 -17.21 5.31
N PRO A 75 2.72 -18.48 5.71
CA PRO A 75 1.40 -18.97 6.09
C PRO A 75 0.82 -18.26 7.33
N LEU A 76 1.68 -17.78 8.22
CA LEU A 76 1.29 -17.07 9.44
C LEU A 76 1.01 -15.58 9.20
N LYS A 77 1.22 -15.08 7.97
CA LYS A 77 1.07 -13.66 7.59
C LYS A 77 1.82 -12.71 8.53
N GLN A 78 3.04 -13.12 8.91
CA GLN A 78 3.89 -12.33 9.80
C GLN A 78 4.47 -11.13 9.05
N PRO A 79 4.45 -9.93 9.64
CA PRO A 79 5.10 -8.75 9.06
C PRO A 79 6.58 -8.98 8.84
N ARG A 80 7.12 -8.36 7.80
CA ARG A 80 8.55 -8.44 7.45
C ARG A 80 9.50 -8.15 8.62
N ILE A 81 9.20 -7.13 9.42
CA ILE A 81 10.01 -6.72 10.57
C ILE A 81 10.22 -7.85 11.60
N VAL A 82 9.20 -8.68 11.84
CA VAL A 82 9.28 -9.80 12.78
C VAL A 82 10.31 -10.83 12.27
N CYS A 83 10.30 -11.11 10.97
CA CYS A 83 11.25 -12.05 10.36
C CYS A 83 12.70 -11.52 10.43
N GLU A 84 12.89 -10.21 10.27
CA GLU A 84 14.21 -9.55 10.33
C GLU A 84 14.80 -9.58 11.74
N ILE A 85 13.98 -9.33 12.78
CA ILE A 85 14.43 -9.40 14.18
C ILE A 85 14.76 -10.85 14.56
N ILE A 86 13.92 -11.82 14.18
CA ILE A 86 14.19 -13.25 14.43
C ILE A 86 15.50 -13.67 13.76
N ALA A 87 15.77 -13.21 12.53
CA ALA A 87 17.05 -13.47 11.86
C ALA A 87 18.23 -12.94 12.69
N GLY A 88 18.12 -11.72 13.21
CA GLY A 88 19.12 -11.13 14.10
C GLY A 88 19.34 -11.93 15.39
N ILE A 89 18.27 -12.39 16.05
CA ILE A 89 18.34 -13.19 17.28
C ILE A 89 19.00 -14.56 17.02
N ILE A 90 18.70 -15.18 15.88
CA ILE A 90 19.33 -16.45 15.46
C ILE A 90 20.84 -16.27 15.24
N ILE A 91 21.22 -15.17 14.60
CA ILE A 91 22.63 -14.87 14.34
C ILE A 91 23.37 -14.48 15.64
N GLY A 92 22.65 -13.82 16.56
CA GLY A 92 23.15 -13.32 17.83
C GLY A 92 23.52 -14.39 18.86
N PRO A 93 23.86 -13.96 20.09
CA PRO A 93 24.32 -14.84 21.18
C PRO A 93 23.26 -15.84 21.64
N SER A 94 21.98 -15.57 21.35
CA SER A 94 20.85 -16.42 21.71
C SER A 94 20.83 -17.76 20.96
N VAL A 95 21.44 -17.89 19.78
CA VAL A 95 21.45 -19.17 19.02
C VAL A 95 22.82 -19.49 18.46
N LEU A 96 23.21 -18.92 17.32
CA LEU A 96 24.49 -19.26 16.64
C LEU A 96 25.70 -18.65 17.35
N GLY A 97 25.55 -17.42 17.85
CA GLY A 97 26.58 -16.71 18.62
C GLY A 97 26.89 -17.33 19.98
N ARG A 98 26.15 -18.36 20.42
CA ARG A 98 26.47 -19.13 21.62
C ARG A 98 27.74 -19.97 21.47
N ASN A 99 28.06 -20.38 20.24
CA ASN A 99 29.30 -21.07 19.95
C ASN A 99 30.44 -20.05 19.88
N GLU A 100 31.35 -20.07 20.86
CA GLU A 100 32.48 -19.14 20.94
C GLU A 100 33.36 -19.12 19.68
N LYS A 101 33.49 -20.26 18.98
CA LYS A 101 34.21 -20.32 17.69
C LYS A 101 33.49 -19.57 16.59
N PHE A 102 32.16 -19.66 16.56
CA PHE A 102 31.35 -18.93 15.58
C PHE A 102 31.35 -17.43 15.90
N ALA A 103 31.17 -17.07 17.17
CA ALA A 103 31.16 -15.68 17.63
C ALA A 103 32.49 -14.99 17.36
N SER A 104 33.62 -15.61 17.70
CA SER A 104 34.96 -15.03 17.45
C SER A 104 35.32 -14.94 15.96
N MET A 105 34.78 -15.84 15.12
CA MET A 105 35.07 -15.88 13.68
C MET A 105 34.22 -14.91 12.87
N ILE A 106 32.93 -14.75 13.21
CA ILE A 106 31.99 -13.90 12.47
C ILE A 106 31.84 -12.52 13.11
N PHE A 107 32.06 -12.39 14.42
CA PHE A 107 31.84 -11.15 15.18
C PHE A 107 33.05 -10.69 16.00
N PRO A 108 34.19 -10.38 15.36
CA PRO A 108 35.25 -9.64 16.03
C PRO A 108 34.77 -8.22 16.40
N GLU A 109 35.27 -7.63 17.50
CA GLU A 109 34.81 -6.33 18.03
C GLU A 109 34.73 -5.21 16.97
N ARG A 110 35.71 -5.12 16.06
CA ARG A 110 35.71 -4.11 14.98
C ARG A 110 34.54 -4.24 14.00
N SER A 111 34.04 -5.46 13.77
CA SER A 111 32.90 -5.69 12.89
C SER A 111 31.59 -5.20 13.49
N TYR A 112 31.47 -5.23 14.83
CA TYR A 112 30.31 -4.71 15.54
C TYR A 112 30.16 -3.21 15.37
N ASP A 113 31.25 -2.45 15.49
CA ASP A 113 31.22 -0.99 15.33
C ASP A 113 30.84 -0.59 13.90
N LEU A 114 31.38 -1.29 12.89
CA LEU A 114 31.02 -1.08 11.49
C LEU A 114 29.53 -1.37 11.23
N LEU A 115 29.01 -2.46 11.80
CA LEU A 115 27.61 -2.81 11.71
C LEU A 115 26.72 -1.77 12.41
N ALA A 116 27.10 -1.32 13.61
CA ALA A 116 26.36 -0.31 14.37
C ALA A 116 26.26 1.02 13.61
N ILE A 117 27.37 1.49 13.02
CA ILE A 117 27.39 2.71 12.21
C ILE A 117 26.52 2.54 10.96
N THR A 118 26.64 1.41 10.27
CA THR A 118 25.83 1.15 9.07
C THR A 118 24.34 1.06 9.39
N ALA A 119 23.98 0.41 10.51
CA ALA A 119 22.61 0.35 11.02
C ALA A 119 22.06 1.74 11.33
N LYS A 120 22.84 2.62 11.97
CA LYS A 120 22.48 4.02 12.24
C LYS A 120 22.23 4.82 10.97
N ILE A 121 23.08 4.66 9.95
CA ILE A 121 22.88 5.28 8.63
C ILE A 121 21.62 4.72 7.95
N GLY A 122 21.37 3.41 8.07
CA GLY A 122 20.19 2.75 7.54
C GLY A 122 18.88 3.32 8.11
N ILE A 123 18.76 3.39 9.43
CA ILE A 123 17.57 3.96 10.08
C ILE A 123 17.42 5.45 9.78
N MET A 124 18.52 6.18 9.65
CA MET A 124 18.52 7.61 9.29
C MET A 124 17.87 7.84 7.92
N TYR A 125 18.30 7.09 6.89
CA TYR A 125 17.71 7.18 5.55
C TYR A 125 16.28 6.63 5.50
N TYR A 126 15.98 5.58 6.27
CA TYR A 126 14.64 5.03 6.35
C TYR A 126 13.64 6.04 6.93
N LEU A 127 13.97 6.65 8.07
CA LEU A 127 13.14 7.68 8.69
C LEU A 127 13.00 8.91 7.80
N PHE A 128 14.05 9.29 7.06
CA PHE A 128 13.95 10.34 6.04
C PHE A 128 12.92 9.98 4.97
N ILE A 129 13.02 8.81 4.33
CA ILE A 129 12.09 8.40 3.26
C ILE A 129 10.66 8.31 3.80
N ILE A 130 10.44 7.72 4.96
CA ILE A 130 9.11 7.66 5.57
C ILE A 130 8.57 9.06 5.88
N SER A 131 9.42 9.99 6.32
CA SER A 131 9.03 11.39 6.57
C SER A 131 8.68 12.13 5.28
N VAL A 132 9.36 11.84 4.16
CA VAL A 132 8.95 12.34 2.82
C VAL A 132 7.55 11.84 2.46
N GLN A 133 7.20 10.60 2.85
CA GLN A 133 5.89 10.04 2.56
C GLN A 133 4.77 10.61 3.44
N MET A 134 5.09 11.26 4.58
CA MET A 134 4.11 11.89 5.46
C MET A 134 3.56 13.20 4.86
N ASP A 135 2.24 13.41 4.92
CA ASP A 135 1.61 14.69 4.60
C ASP A 135 1.27 15.46 5.90
N PRO A 136 2.16 16.34 6.40
CA PRO A 136 1.92 17.06 7.65
C PRO A 136 0.73 18.04 7.54
N PHE A 137 0.29 18.43 6.34
CA PHE A 137 -0.85 19.32 6.18
C PHE A 137 -2.18 18.65 6.56
N VAL A 138 -2.25 17.31 6.57
CA VAL A 138 -3.42 16.57 7.07
C VAL A 138 -3.68 16.91 8.53
N LEU A 139 -2.63 17.19 9.32
CA LEU A 139 -2.75 17.58 10.73
C LEU A 139 -3.42 18.96 10.93
N HIS A 140 -3.48 19.80 9.90
CA HIS A 140 -4.15 21.10 10.02
C HIS A 140 -5.68 21.00 9.95
N LYS A 141 -6.21 19.91 9.37
CA LYS A 141 -7.65 19.67 9.20
C LYS A 141 -8.07 18.35 9.82
N ILE A 142 -7.64 18.10 11.06
CA ILE A 142 -7.95 16.87 11.78
C ILE A 142 -9.46 16.86 12.14
N PRO A 143 -10.21 15.82 11.76
CA PRO A 143 -11.59 15.70 12.19
C PRO A 143 -11.64 15.42 13.69
N ARG A 144 -12.63 16.00 14.39
CA ARG A 144 -12.76 15.89 15.85
C ARG A 144 -12.66 14.45 16.38
N LYS A 145 -13.21 13.47 15.65
CA LYS A 145 -13.12 12.05 16.00
C LYS A 145 -11.67 11.55 16.13
N VAL A 146 -10.77 11.94 15.22
CA VAL A 146 -9.37 11.54 15.24
C VAL A 146 -8.64 12.14 16.43
N SER A 147 -8.86 13.43 16.71
CA SER A 147 -8.25 14.10 17.87
C SER A 147 -8.64 13.42 19.18
N VAL A 148 -9.93 13.10 19.37
CA VAL A 148 -10.41 12.42 20.59
C VAL A 148 -9.79 11.04 20.71
N ILE A 149 -9.80 10.22 19.65
CA ILE A 149 -9.19 8.88 19.67
C ILE A 149 -7.70 8.98 20.00
N SER A 150 -6.98 9.93 19.39
CA SER A 150 -5.54 10.12 19.61
C SER A 150 -5.21 10.47 21.06
N ILE A 151 -5.93 11.44 21.64
CA ILE A 151 -5.72 11.89 23.02
C ILE A 151 -5.87 10.74 24.00
N PHE A 152 -6.95 9.95 23.89
CA PHE A 152 -7.17 8.82 24.79
C PHE A 152 -6.24 7.64 24.52
N SER A 153 -5.86 7.40 23.26
CA SER A 153 -4.89 6.36 22.90
C SER A 153 -3.49 6.59 23.47
N VAL A 154 -3.20 7.83 23.90
CA VAL A 154 -1.94 8.23 24.52
C VAL A 154 -2.09 8.43 26.03
N LEU A 155 -3.05 9.24 26.48
CA LEU A 155 -3.16 9.62 27.89
C LEU A 155 -3.51 8.44 28.80
N LEU A 156 -4.45 7.58 28.38
CA LEU A 156 -4.88 6.46 29.21
C LEU A 156 -3.75 5.43 29.39
N PRO A 157 -3.05 4.98 28.32
CA PRO A 157 -1.96 4.03 28.50
C PRO A 157 -0.75 4.64 29.22
N VAL A 158 -0.42 5.93 29.01
CA VAL A 158 0.62 6.61 29.78
C VAL A 158 0.28 6.65 31.27
N GLY A 159 -0.97 6.97 31.62
CA GLY A 159 -1.42 6.97 33.02
C GLY A 159 -1.35 5.59 33.67
N VAL A 160 -1.78 4.54 32.97
CA VAL A 160 -1.72 3.16 33.47
C VAL A 160 -0.28 2.69 33.63
N THR A 161 0.57 2.90 32.62
CA THR A 161 1.98 2.47 32.65
C THR A 161 2.75 3.16 33.76
N TYR A 162 2.59 4.46 33.93
CA TYR A 162 3.22 5.20 35.02
C TYR A 162 2.75 4.70 36.39
N THR A 163 1.45 4.39 36.54
CA THR A 163 0.91 3.84 37.79
C THR A 163 1.48 2.46 38.09
N VAL A 164 1.52 1.57 37.10
CA VAL A 164 2.07 0.22 37.25
C VAL A 164 3.56 0.25 37.56
N ASP A 165 4.33 1.09 36.86
CA ASP A 165 5.75 1.30 37.13
C ASP A 165 5.98 1.82 38.56
N TYR A 166 5.18 2.80 39.01
CA TYR A 166 5.23 3.29 40.39
C TYR A 166 4.98 2.19 41.43
N LEU A 167 4.03 1.29 41.18
CA LEU A 167 3.73 0.17 42.07
C LEU A 167 4.85 -0.89 42.09
N LEU A 168 5.48 -1.14 40.94
CA LEU A 168 6.54 -2.14 40.78
C LEU A 168 7.94 -1.62 41.13
N LYS A 169 8.10 -0.32 41.39
CA LYS A 169 9.36 0.34 41.74
C LYS A 169 10.21 -0.43 42.75
N LYS A 170 9.60 -0.94 43.82
CA LYS A 170 10.30 -1.66 44.90
C LYS A 170 10.77 -3.06 44.50
N SER A 171 10.05 -3.71 43.58
CA SER A 171 10.39 -5.02 43.02
C SER A 171 11.48 -4.92 41.95
N MET A 172 11.50 -3.80 41.23
CA MET A 172 12.41 -3.54 40.12
C MET A 172 13.75 -2.94 40.56
N PHE A 173 13.76 -2.04 41.56
CA PHE A 173 14.92 -1.21 41.85
C PHE A 173 15.21 -1.01 43.34
N GLY A 174 16.47 -1.23 43.73
CA GLY A 174 17.00 -0.84 45.04
C GLY A 174 17.35 0.66 45.16
N LYS A 175 17.46 1.41 44.05
CA LYS A 175 17.84 2.84 44.01
C LYS A 175 16.77 3.71 43.33
N LYS A 176 16.63 4.98 43.78
CA LYS A 176 15.63 5.95 43.28
C LYS A 176 15.90 6.45 41.84
N GLU A 177 17.15 6.46 41.38
CA GLU A 177 17.55 6.97 40.06
C GLU A 177 17.06 6.09 38.90
N ASN A 178 17.04 4.76 39.08
CA ASN A 178 16.57 3.82 38.05
C ASN A 178 15.06 3.92 37.79
N PHE A 179 14.28 4.39 38.76
CA PHE A 179 12.83 4.51 38.64
C PHE A 179 12.41 5.53 37.57
N TYR A 180 13.01 6.72 37.58
CA TYR A 180 12.62 7.76 36.62
C TYR A 180 12.97 7.37 35.19
N ILE A 181 14.12 6.71 35.00
CA ILE A 181 14.60 6.23 33.70
C ILE A 181 13.65 5.18 33.11
N VAL A 182 13.20 4.22 33.94
CA VAL A 182 12.28 3.15 33.52
C VAL A 182 10.85 3.66 33.35
N SER A 183 10.42 4.65 34.13
CA SER A 183 9.15 5.37 33.89
C SER A 183 9.15 6.11 32.56
N GLY A 184 10.28 6.74 32.21
CA GLY A 184 10.52 7.40 30.94
C GLY A 184 10.46 6.44 29.76
N SER A 185 11.16 5.30 29.83
CA SER A 185 11.08 4.28 28.78
C SER A 185 9.68 3.66 28.71
N ALA A 186 9.00 3.45 29.85
CA ALA A 186 7.67 2.86 29.92
C ALA A 186 6.58 3.70 29.25
N SER A 187 6.70 5.03 29.30
CA SER A 187 5.77 5.93 28.61
C SER A 187 5.82 5.78 27.07
N ASN A 188 6.96 5.40 26.50
CA ASN A 188 7.09 5.15 25.07
C ASN A 188 6.32 3.91 24.64
N PHE A 189 6.13 2.93 25.55
CA PHE A 189 5.27 1.78 25.29
C PHE A 189 3.80 2.17 25.09
N SER A 190 3.40 3.40 25.38
CA SER A 190 2.02 3.85 25.24
C SER A 190 1.72 4.50 23.89
N MET A 191 2.75 4.86 23.12
CA MET A 191 2.61 5.67 21.90
C MET A 191 2.54 4.77 20.66
N ALA A 192 1.91 5.25 19.59
CA ALA A 192 1.82 4.54 18.31
C ALA A 192 2.59 5.36 17.29
N SER A 193 3.33 4.69 16.41
CA SER A 193 4.09 5.39 15.39
C SER A 193 3.55 5.17 13.99
N PHE A 194 3.41 6.26 13.25
CA PHE A 194 3.09 6.25 11.84
C PHE A 194 4.13 5.46 11.05
N VAL A 195 5.41 5.61 11.41
CA VAL A 195 6.53 4.97 10.74
C VAL A 195 6.40 3.44 10.74
N VAL A 196 5.81 2.90 11.80
CA VAL A 196 5.55 1.47 11.96
C VAL A 196 4.25 1.06 11.29
N LEU A 197 3.17 1.82 11.48
CA LEU A 197 1.87 1.47 10.93
C LEU A 197 1.86 1.51 9.39
N GLN A 198 2.54 2.48 8.78
CA GLN A 198 2.55 2.66 7.33
C GLN A 198 2.94 1.39 6.55
N PRO A 199 4.13 0.79 6.76
CA PRO A 199 4.56 -0.39 6.00
C PRO A 199 3.70 -1.61 6.32
N ILE A 200 3.27 -1.77 7.58
CA ILE A 200 2.45 -2.90 8.02
C ILE A 200 1.04 -2.85 7.39
N LEU A 201 0.39 -1.68 7.38
CA LEU A 201 -0.92 -1.50 6.75
C LEU A 201 -0.85 -1.59 5.22
N ARG A 202 0.27 -1.18 4.61
CA ARG A 202 0.56 -1.35 3.18
C ARG A 202 0.69 -2.86 2.85
N GLU A 203 1.43 -3.62 3.66
CA GLU A 203 1.59 -5.08 3.50
C GLU A 203 0.24 -5.82 3.66
N PHE A 204 -0.59 -5.42 4.62
CA PHE A 204 -1.93 -5.98 4.82
C PHE A 204 -2.98 -5.47 3.83
N LYS A 205 -2.64 -4.55 2.91
CA LYS A 205 -3.56 -3.97 1.91
C LYS A 205 -4.78 -3.28 2.50
N ILE A 206 -4.66 -2.74 3.72
CA ILE A 206 -5.75 -2.05 4.44
C ILE A 206 -5.53 -0.54 4.54
N LEU A 207 -4.47 -0.03 3.92
CA LEU A 207 -4.12 1.39 3.89
C LEU A 207 -5.23 2.28 3.32
N ASN A 208 -6.00 1.77 2.34
CA ASN A 208 -7.11 2.49 1.72
C ASN A 208 -8.40 2.48 2.55
N SER A 209 -8.55 1.58 3.51
CA SER A 209 -9.78 1.53 4.32
C SER A 209 -9.94 2.74 5.23
N ASP A 210 -11.19 3.06 5.61
CA ASP A 210 -11.47 4.08 6.63
C ASP A 210 -10.73 3.83 7.95
N VAL A 211 -10.64 2.57 8.37
CA VAL A 211 -9.92 2.15 9.57
C VAL A 211 -8.41 2.43 9.41
N GLY A 212 -7.83 2.09 8.26
CA GLY A 212 -6.43 2.37 7.95
C GLY A 212 -6.12 3.86 7.91
N ARG A 213 -6.95 4.67 7.24
CA ARG A 213 -6.82 6.15 7.19
C ARG A 213 -6.89 6.76 8.59
N LEU A 214 -7.85 6.33 9.41
CA LEU A 214 -8.01 6.78 10.78
C LEU A 214 -6.81 6.39 11.65
N ALA A 215 -6.28 5.18 11.45
CA ALA A 215 -5.11 4.69 12.18
C ALA A 215 -3.87 5.53 11.90
N MET A 216 -3.62 5.80 10.62
CA MET A 216 -2.47 6.59 10.16
C MET A 216 -2.51 8.02 10.73
N GLN A 217 -3.66 8.69 10.67
CA GLN A 217 -3.80 10.05 11.22
C GLN A 217 -3.61 10.10 12.74
N THR A 218 -4.15 9.09 13.46
CA THR A 218 -4.01 8.98 14.91
C THR A 218 -2.54 8.72 15.32
N ALA A 219 -1.83 7.90 14.55
CA ALA A 219 -0.41 7.62 14.76
C ALA A 219 0.47 8.85 14.47
N MET A 220 0.17 9.65 13.43
CA MET A 220 0.88 10.91 13.18
C MET A 220 0.79 11.88 14.36
N ILE A 221 -0.40 12.03 14.96
CA ILE A 221 -0.59 12.89 16.14
C ILE A 221 0.19 12.33 17.33
N SER A 222 0.18 11.01 17.48
CA SER A 222 0.94 10.30 18.52
C SER A 222 2.46 10.49 18.34
N ASP A 223 2.99 10.46 17.12
CA ASP A 223 4.42 10.71 16.85
C ASP A 223 4.84 12.13 17.24
N VAL A 224 4.03 13.14 16.91
CA VAL A 224 4.31 14.53 17.32
C VAL A 224 4.31 14.65 18.83
N ALA A 225 3.34 14.05 19.51
CA ALA A 225 3.29 14.02 20.97
C ALA A 225 4.50 13.28 21.56
N ASN A 226 4.93 12.16 20.94
CA ASN A 226 6.06 11.36 21.40
C ASN A 226 7.36 12.13 21.31
N TRP A 227 7.57 12.81 20.19
CA TRP A 227 8.76 13.61 19.96
C TRP A 227 8.89 14.75 20.99
N LEU A 228 7.79 15.45 21.27
CA LEU A 228 7.77 16.49 22.30
C LEU A 228 8.01 15.92 23.70
N PHE A 229 7.36 14.81 24.03
CA PHE A 229 7.46 14.16 25.33
C PHE A 229 8.88 13.65 25.60
N LEU A 230 9.47 12.91 24.66
CA LEU A 230 10.81 12.32 24.80
C LEU A 230 11.88 13.39 24.98
N ARG A 231 11.79 14.51 24.24
CA ARG A 231 12.73 15.63 24.36
C ARG A 231 12.63 16.31 25.71
N PHE A 232 11.41 16.57 26.17
CA PHE A 232 11.20 17.11 27.51
C PHE A 232 11.76 16.18 28.59
N PHE A 233 11.50 14.88 28.45
CA PHE A 233 11.94 13.87 29.40
C PHE A 233 13.47 13.73 29.47
N CYS A 234 14.14 13.60 28.31
CA CYS A 234 15.60 13.49 28.25
C CYS A 234 16.28 14.73 28.84
N GLN A 235 15.78 15.93 28.53
CA GLN A 235 16.35 17.17 29.05
C GLN A 235 16.15 17.31 30.56
N TRP A 236 14.97 16.91 31.06
CA TRP A 236 14.67 16.90 32.48
C TRP A 236 15.59 15.97 33.28
N TYR A 237 16.00 14.86 32.67
CA TYR A 237 16.90 13.88 33.30
C TYR A 237 18.39 14.26 33.18
N ALA A 238 18.81 14.82 32.03
CA ALA A 238 20.21 15.06 31.73
C ALA A 238 20.82 16.29 32.45
N LEU A 239 19.99 17.22 32.95
CA LEU A 239 20.49 18.43 33.59
C LEU A 239 20.40 18.38 35.10
N ASP A 240 21.50 18.74 35.76
CA ASP A 240 21.44 19.22 37.15
C ASP A 240 20.46 20.40 37.23
N PRO A 241 19.63 20.52 38.28
CA PRO A 241 18.64 21.59 38.42
C PRO A 241 19.23 23.01 38.36
N ARG A 242 20.56 23.14 38.48
CA ARG A 242 21.33 24.38 38.41
C ARG A 242 21.67 24.83 36.98
N GLU A 243 21.47 23.98 35.98
CA GLU A 243 21.78 24.24 34.56
C GLU A 243 20.54 24.50 33.69
N GLY A 244 19.43 24.95 34.26
CA GLY A 244 18.20 25.23 33.51
C GLY A 244 18.38 26.20 32.32
N LEU A 245 19.40 27.05 32.36
CA LEU A 245 19.76 27.96 31.26
C LEU A 245 20.28 27.20 30.03
N ASN A 246 21.01 26.10 30.21
CA ASN A 246 21.46 25.24 29.11
C ASN A 246 20.27 24.53 28.43
N ALA A 247 19.23 24.19 29.19
CA ALA A 247 17.98 23.65 28.65
C ALA A 247 17.32 24.66 27.69
N ILE A 248 17.19 25.91 28.13
CA ILE A 248 16.56 26.96 27.35
C ILE A 248 17.37 27.24 26.08
N ILE A 249 18.71 27.33 26.18
CA ILE A 249 19.59 27.50 25.02
C ILE A 249 19.39 26.36 24.02
N PHE A 250 19.32 25.11 24.49
CA PHE A 250 19.08 23.95 23.65
C PHE A 250 17.75 24.04 22.89
N TYR A 251 16.64 24.36 23.58
CA TYR A 251 15.33 24.53 22.92
C TYR A 251 15.31 25.68 21.91
N VAL A 252 15.95 26.81 22.24
CA VAL A 252 16.07 27.95 21.31
C VAL A 252 16.89 27.54 20.09
N ALA A 253 18.02 26.86 20.28
CA ALA A 253 18.86 26.39 19.19
C ALA A 253 18.10 25.40 18.28
N MET A 254 17.31 24.49 18.85
CA MET A 254 16.45 23.58 18.09
C MET A 254 15.42 24.34 17.23
N VAL A 255 14.72 25.33 17.82
CA VAL A 255 13.75 26.14 17.07
C VAL A 255 14.43 26.92 15.94
N VAL A 256 15.59 27.51 16.21
CA VAL A 256 16.40 28.21 15.20
C VAL A 256 16.83 27.26 14.08
N PHE A 257 17.27 26.04 14.41
CA PHE A 257 17.63 25.02 13.43
C PHE A 257 16.44 24.65 12.54
N ILE A 258 15.26 24.39 13.11
CA ILE A 258 14.04 24.08 12.34
C ILE A 258 13.66 25.24 11.41
N LEU A 259 13.71 26.48 11.90
CA LEU A 259 13.42 27.67 11.11
C LEU A 259 14.46 27.88 9.99
N PHE A 260 15.74 27.64 10.27
CA PHE A 260 16.81 27.72 9.29
C PHE A 260 16.62 26.68 8.18
N VAL A 261 16.38 25.41 8.54
CA VAL A 261 16.06 24.35 7.57
C VAL A 261 14.84 24.74 6.75
N ARG A 262 13.76 25.21 7.39
CA ARG A 262 12.55 25.67 6.69
C ARG A 262 12.85 26.75 5.65
N VAL A 263 13.58 27.81 6.01
CA VAL A 263 13.81 28.96 5.10
C VAL A 263 14.75 28.58 3.97
N SER A 264 15.91 27.99 4.30
CA SER A 264 16.96 27.65 3.33
C SER A 264 16.54 26.49 2.42
N PHE A 265 16.03 25.41 2.99
CA PHE A 265 15.75 24.18 2.25
C PHE A 265 14.50 24.30 1.39
N VAL A 266 13.41 24.89 1.90
CA VAL A 266 12.18 25.02 1.10
C VAL A 266 12.41 25.89 -0.13
N GLN A 267 13.26 26.93 -0.04
CA GLN A 267 13.61 27.74 -1.19
C GLN A 267 14.41 26.94 -2.24
N TYR A 268 15.34 26.11 -1.78
CA TYR A 268 16.09 25.18 -2.64
C TYR A 268 15.18 24.15 -3.32
N LEU A 269 14.23 23.56 -2.59
CA LEU A 269 13.24 22.62 -3.14
C LEU A 269 12.38 23.25 -4.24
N ARG A 270 11.87 24.48 -4.00
CA ARG A 270 11.09 25.21 -5.02
C ARG A 270 11.91 25.46 -6.28
N TRP A 271 13.20 25.75 -6.14
CA TRP A 271 14.10 25.94 -7.27
C TRP A 271 14.27 24.65 -8.08
N ILE A 272 14.52 23.49 -7.43
CA ILE A 272 14.58 22.18 -8.11
C ILE A 272 13.27 21.89 -8.85
N ILE A 273 12.13 22.08 -8.19
CA ILE A 273 10.81 21.83 -8.78
C ILE A 273 10.59 22.74 -10.00
N SER A 274 11.01 24.01 -9.94
CA SER A 274 10.90 24.94 -11.07
C SER A 274 11.78 24.58 -12.27
N LYS A 275 12.89 23.87 -12.04
CA LYS A 275 13.82 23.40 -13.10
C LYS A 275 13.43 22.06 -13.68
N THR A 276 12.63 21.28 -12.96
CA THR A 276 12.19 19.96 -13.41
C THR A 276 11.11 20.12 -14.48
N PRO A 277 11.27 19.54 -15.68
CA PRO A 277 10.24 19.56 -16.71
C PRO A 277 8.96 18.90 -16.20
N LYS A 278 7.81 19.49 -16.54
CA LYS A 278 6.50 18.96 -16.16
C LYS A 278 6.33 17.51 -16.63
N GLY A 279 5.90 16.63 -15.73
CA GLY A 279 5.63 15.21 -16.02
C GLY A 279 6.87 14.31 -16.12
N LYS A 280 8.08 14.83 -15.90
CA LYS A 280 9.32 14.03 -15.85
C LYS A 280 9.81 13.83 -14.43
N ASP A 281 10.50 12.71 -14.22
CA ASP A 281 11.23 12.43 -12.99
C ASP A 281 12.34 13.47 -12.77
N VAL A 282 12.67 13.71 -11.51
CA VAL A 282 13.75 14.63 -11.13
C VAL A 282 15.10 14.02 -11.51
N ASP A 283 16.02 14.86 -11.99
CA ASP A 283 17.38 14.45 -12.35
C ASP A 283 18.11 13.80 -11.16
N GLU A 284 18.89 12.76 -11.45
CA GLU A 284 19.63 11.95 -10.48
C GLU A 284 20.60 12.81 -9.66
N PHE A 285 21.18 13.84 -10.27
CA PHE A 285 22.04 14.81 -9.58
C PHE A 285 21.34 15.43 -8.37
N TYR A 286 20.08 15.85 -8.50
CA TYR A 286 19.33 16.46 -7.40
C TYR A 286 18.97 15.44 -6.31
N VAL A 287 18.68 14.19 -6.69
CA VAL A 287 18.44 13.10 -5.75
C VAL A 287 19.68 12.87 -4.87
N ILE A 288 20.87 12.78 -5.48
CA ILE A 288 22.14 12.61 -4.77
C ILE A 288 22.41 13.79 -3.83
N MET A 289 22.19 15.04 -4.29
CA MET A 289 22.36 16.23 -3.45
C MET A 289 21.45 16.22 -2.21
N ILE A 290 20.21 15.75 -2.35
CA ILE A 290 19.28 15.62 -1.22
C ILE A 290 19.75 14.52 -0.25
N LEU A 291 20.19 13.36 -0.74
CA LEU A 291 20.72 12.29 0.10
C LEU A 291 22.00 12.70 0.84
N LEU A 292 22.80 13.60 0.26
CA LEU A 292 23.96 14.19 0.93
C LEU A 292 23.51 15.19 2.01
N LEU A 293 22.49 16.00 1.73
CA LEU A 293 21.92 16.91 2.72
C LEU A 293 21.33 16.18 3.93
N VAL A 294 20.80 14.96 3.75
CA VAL A 294 20.38 14.09 4.87
C VAL A 294 21.53 13.81 5.84
N LEU A 295 22.75 13.53 5.33
CA LEU A 295 23.92 13.32 6.19
C LEU A 295 24.33 14.60 6.91
N VAL A 296 24.26 15.74 6.20
CA VAL A 296 24.60 17.06 6.77
C VAL A 296 23.65 17.41 7.90
N THR A 297 22.33 17.24 7.71
CA THR A 297 21.36 17.53 8.77
C THR A 297 21.50 16.58 9.95
N GLY A 298 21.77 15.30 9.71
CA GLY A 298 22.04 14.32 10.77
C GLY A 298 23.27 14.69 11.61
N PHE A 299 24.36 15.10 10.96
CA PHE A 299 25.57 15.58 11.62
C PHE A 299 25.32 16.80 12.51
N PHE A 300 24.59 17.80 12.01
CA PHE A 300 24.28 18.99 12.81
C PHE A 300 23.36 18.68 13.99
N THR A 301 22.38 17.79 13.83
CA THR A 301 21.53 17.39 14.96
C THR A 301 22.29 16.63 16.03
N ASP A 302 23.17 15.70 15.63
CA ASP A 302 24.01 14.95 16.57
C ASP A 302 24.98 15.89 17.33
N TYR A 303 25.59 16.83 16.62
CA TYR A 303 26.45 17.86 17.21
C TYR A 303 25.71 18.71 18.27
N MET A 304 24.43 18.97 18.07
CA MET A 304 23.59 19.71 19.02
C MET A 304 23.11 18.87 20.21
N GLY A 305 23.41 17.56 20.26
CA GLY A 305 22.88 16.63 21.26
C GLY A 305 21.44 16.18 20.97
N ILE A 306 20.97 16.37 19.74
CA ILE A 306 19.71 15.81 19.23
C ILE A 306 20.04 14.43 18.60
N SER A 307 19.07 13.53 18.41
CA SER A 307 19.39 12.25 17.77
C SER A 307 19.77 12.48 16.30
N VAL A 308 20.74 11.72 15.80
CA VAL A 308 21.19 11.70 14.38
C VAL A 308 20.02 11.60 13.40
N THR A 309 18.91 10.99 13.82
CA THR A 309 17.72 10.75 12.99
C THR A 309 16.78 11.94 12.86
N ASP A 310 16.76 12.89 13.80
CA ASP A 310 15.73 13.94 13.81
C ASP A 310 15.91 14.97 12.70
N GLY A 311 17.14 15.35 12.38
CA GLY A 311 17.44 16.29 11.30
C GLY A 311 16.92 15.80 9.94
N PRO A 312 17.23 14.55 9.57
CA PRO A 312 16.65 13.84 8.43
C PRO A 312 15.13 13.79 8.43
N VAL A 313 14.48 13.53 9.57
CA VAL A 313 13.01 13.54 9.69
C VAL A 313 12.45 14.93 9.37
N ILE A 314 12.99 15.98 9.98
CA ILE A 314 12.60 17.37 9.73
C ILE A 314 12.78 17.72 8.25
N LEU A 315 13.91 17.32 7.66
CA LEU A 315 14.19 17.52 6.24
C LEU A 315 13.14 16.85 5.36
N GLY A 316 12.81 15.58 5.64
CA GLY A 316 11.82 14.81 4.89
C GLY A 316 10.41 15.43 4.94
N LEU A 317 9.98 15.93 6.10
CA LEU A 317 8.66 16.56 6.29
C LEU A 317 8.47 17.85 5.46
N TYR A 318 9.55 18.50 5.04
CA TYR A 318 9.48 19.68 4.16
C TYR A 318 9.44 19.33 2.66
N ILE A 319 9.82 18.10 2.29
CA ILE A 319 9.73 17.63 0.92
C ILE A 319 8.27 17.31 0.61
N PRO A 320 7.72 17.75 -0.53
CA PRO A 320 6.38 17.38 -0.92
C PRO A 320 6.30 15.87 -1.20
N ASP A 321 5.36 15.20 -0.54
CA ASP A 321 5.07 13.76 -0.55
C ASP A 321 4.73 13.15 -1.93
N GLY A 322 4.61 13.94 -2.99
CA GLY A 322 4.19 13.48 -4.32
C GLY A 322 5.17 13.79 -5.44
N PRO A 323 4.78 13.53 -6.70
CA PRO A 323 5.57 13.93 -7.86
C PRO A 323 5.70 15.47 -7.96
N PRO A 324 6.80 15.97 -8.55
CA PRO A 324 7.88 15.18 -9.16
C PRO A 324 8.93 14.68 -8.16
N LEU A 325 9.10 15.34 -7.00
CA LEU A 325 10.28 15.15 -6.16
C LEU A 325 10.18 13.99 -5.15
N GLY A 326 9.15 13.99 -4.29
CA GLY A 326 9.02 12.95 -3.24
C GLY A 326 8.84 11.55 -3.84
N ALA A 327 8.05 11.45 -4.92
CA ALA A 327 7.88 10.22 -5.67
C ALA A 327 9.20 9.69 -6.25
N THR A 328 10.01 10.56 -6.86
CA THR A 328 11.32 10.17 -7.42
C THR A 328 12.28 9.70 -6.33
N LEU A 329 12.37 10.43 -5.22
CA LEU A 329 13.24 10.08 -4.08
C LEU A 329 12.91 8.69 -3.51
N VAL A 330 11.63 8.43 -3.29
CA VAL A 330 11.14 7.14 -2.77
C VAL A 330 11.43 6.04 -3.78
N LYS A 331 11.01 6.19 -5.04
CA LYS A 331 11.20 5.19 -6.10
C LYS A 331 12.67 4.78 -6.29
N ARG A 332 13.61 5.72 -6.16
CA ARG A 332 15.05 5.46 -6.37
C ARG A 332 15.75 4.89 -5.13
N SER A 333 15.25 5.18 -3.93
CA SER A 333 15.97 4.87 -2.68
C SER A 333 15.34 3.72 -1.88
N GLU A 334 14.05 3.45 -2.06
CA GLU A 334 13.27 2.52 -1.22
C GLU A 334 13.85 1.10 -1.24
N THR A 335 14.25 0.57 -2.39
CA THR A 335 14.81 -0.79 -2.51
C THR A 335 16.11 -0.93 -1.71
N ILE A 336 17.06 -0.01 -1.86
CA ILE A 336 18.35 -0.10 -1.16
C ILE A 336 18.14 0.01 0.35
N ILE A 337 17.31 0.97 0.78
CA ILE A 337 17.07 1.22 2.20
C ILE A 337 16.32 0.04 2.83
N ASN A 338 15.20 -0.38 2.23
CA ASN A 338 14.36 -1.43 2.82
C ASN A 338 14.94 -2.82 2.64
N ASP A 339 15.55 -3.16 1.50
CA ASP A 339 16.01 -4.53 1.22
C ASP A 339 17.46 -4.80 1.64
N VAL A 340 18.26 -3.76 1.88
CA VAL A 340 19.68 -3.92 2.28
C VAL A 340 19.96 -3.30 3.64
N LEU A 341 19.66 -2.01 3.87
CA LEU A 341 20.06 -1.31 5.10
C LEU A 341 19.21 -1.67 6.32
N MET A 342 17.89 -1.76 6.17
CA MET A 342 16.98 -2.07 7.28
C MET A 342 17.19 -3.47 7.88
N PRO A 343 17.41 -4.55 7.10
CA PRO A 343 17.78 -5.85 7.65
C PRO A 343 19.02 -5.79 8.55
N LEU A 344 20.02 -4.96 8.23
CA LEU A 344 21.22 -4.81 9.04
C LEU A 344 20.95 -4.15 10.39
N LEU A 345 20.03 -3.18 10.44
CA LEU A 345 19.58 -2.58 11.69
C LEU A 345 18.94 -3.62 12.60
N PHE A 346 17.98 -4.40 12.09
CA PHE A 346 17.31 -5.40 12.90
C PHE A 346 18.23 -6.56 13.29
N ALA A 347 19.18 -6.90 12.41
CA ALA A 347 20.21 -7.86 12.74
C ALA A 347 21.12 -7.36 13.86
N TYR A 348 21.52 -6.07 13.85
CA TYR A 348 22.26 -5.43 14.94
C TYR A 348 21.49 -5.48 16.27
N ILE A 349 20.19 -5.15 16.25
CA ILE A 349 19.34 -5.19 17.44
C ILE A 349 19.17 -6.63 17.96
N GLY A 350 18.93 -7.60 17.08
CA GLY A 350 18.83 -9.01 17.42
C GLY A 350 20.14 -9.59 17.97
N MET A 351 21.30 -9.10 17.49
CA MET A 351 22.60 -9.50 18.00
C MET A 351 22.91 -8.95 19.41
N LYS A 352 22.34 -7.82 19.79
CA LYS A 352 22.43 -7.30 21.18
C LYS A 352 21.43 -7.99 22.12
N THR A 353 20.53 -8.81 21.58
CA THR A 353 19.50 -9.52 22.35
C THR A 353 20.02 -10.86 22.86
N ASP A 354 20.13 -10.98 24.19
CA ASP A 354 20.50 -12.22 24.88
C ASP A 354 19.34 -12.73 25.75
N LEU A 355 18.61 -13.71 25.23
CA LEU A 355 17.45 -14.29 25.91
C LEU A 355 17.85 -15.16 27.11
N PHE A 356 19.04 -15.77 27.11
CA PHE A 356 19.49 -16.60 28.21
C PHE A 356 19.87 -15.75 29.42
N ALA A 357 20.55 -14.63 29.19
CA ALA A 357 20.83 -13.64 30.23
C ALA A 357 19.53 -13.01 30.75
N ALA A 358 18.59 -12.69 29.86
CA ALA A 358 17.32 -12.07 30.23
C ALA A 358 16.45 -12.96 31.16
N PHE A 359 16.39 -14.27 30.90
CA PHE A 359 15.58 -15.24 31.68
C PHE A 359 16.38 -16.06 32.70
N ALA A 360 17.58 -15.62 33.06
CA ALA A 360 18.35 -16.27 34.12
C ALA A 360 17.57 -16.25 35.45
N PRO A 361 17.76 -17.24 36.36
CA PRO A 361 17.05 -17.28 37.64
C PRO A 361 17.20 -15.99 38.47
N ALA A 362 18.35 -15.32 38.35
CA ALA A 362 18.63 -14.05 39.03
C ALA A 362 17.84 -12.85 38.48
N SER A 363 17.49 -12.86 37.18
CA SER A 363 16.77 -11.78 36.49
C SER A 363 15.27 -12.07 36.33
N LEU A 364 14.78 -13.25 36.73
CA LEU A 364 13.40 -13.67 36.50
C LEU A 364 12.34 -12.72 37.09
N ASN A 365 12.57 -12.18 38.29
CA ASN A 365 11.67 -11.20 38.91
C ASN A 365 11.63 -9.87 38.13
N PHE A 366 12.78 -9.47 37.60
CA PHE A 366 12.90 -8.29 36.75
C PHE A 366 12.17 -8.52 35.42
N ALA A 367 12.37 -9.68 34.78
CA ALA A 367 11.67 -10.07 33.57
C ALA A 367 10.14 -10.08 33.74
N TRP A 368 9.64 -10.64 34.84
CA TRP A 368 8.20 -10.62 35.14
C TRP A 368 7.65 -9.20 35.31
N SER A 369 8.42 -8.33 35.96
CA SER A 369 8.01 -6.95 36.18
C SER A 369 7.98 -6.15 34.86
N VAL A 370 8.98 -6.33 33.99
CA VAL A 370 9.00 -5.76 32.63
C VAL A 370 7.83 -6.28 31.80
N PHE A 371 7.50 -7.58 31.90
CA PHE A 371 6.34 -8.17 31.24
C PHE A 371 5.03 -7.51 31.70
N ILE A 372 4.83 -7.31 33.00
CA ILE A 372 3.62 -6.68 33.54
C ILE A 372 3.48 -5.23 33.03
N ILE A 373 4.58 -4.49 32.97
CA ILE A 373 4.60 -3.12 32.42
C ILE A 373 4.17 -3.14 30.95
N HIS A 374 4.77 -3.99 30.12
CA HIS A 374 4.43 -4.12 28.70
C HIS A 374 2.98 -4.54 28.49
N PHE A 375 2.56 -5.61 29.19
CA PHE A 375 1.21 -6.15 29.08
C PHE A 375 0.17 -5.11 29.48
N SER A 376 0.39 -4.39 30.60
CA SER A 376 -0.50 -3.31 31.02
C SER A 376 -0.53 -2.15 30.03
N ALA A 377 0.60 -1.78 29.42
CA ALA A 377 0.67 -0.74 28.39
C ALA A 377 -0.18 -1.09 27.17
N TYR A 378 0.00 -2.32 26.64
CA TYR A 378 -0.73 -2.78 25.47
C TYR A 378 -2.21 -2.99 25.75
N LEU A 379 -2.56 -3.56 26.90
CA LEU A 379 -3.94 -3.74 27.31
C LEU A 379 -4.64 -2.39 27.49
N ALA A 380 -3.98 -1.45 28.17
CA ALA A 380 -4.49 -0.09 28.33
C ALA A 380 -4.68 0.60 26.98
N LYS A 381 -3.75 0.43 26.04
CA LYS A 381 -3.87 1.00 24.68
C LYS A 381 -5.05 0.40 23.91
N PHE A 382 -5.17 -0.92 23.92
CA PHE A 382 -6.26 -1.63 23.28
C PHE A 382 -7.62 -1.19 23.84
N LEU A 383 -7.76 -1.18 25.17
CA LEU A 383 -9.00 -0.76 25.83
C LEU A 383 -9.27 0.73 25.64
N GLY A 384 -8.24 1.58 25.71
CA GLY A 384 -8.36 3.03 25.56
C GLY A 384 -8.87 3.44 24.19
N THR A 385 -8.44 2.75 23.12
CA THR A 385 -9.01 2.97 21.79
C THR A 385 -10.39 2.35 21.66
N LEU A 386 -10.59 1.13 22.15
CA LEU A 386 -11.85 0.39 22.02
C LEU A 386 -13.02 1.03 22.79
N LEU A 387 -12.75 1.78 23.86
CA LEU A 387 -13.78 2.48 24.62
C LEU A 387 -14.43 3.63 23.82
N ILE A 388 -13.71 4.22 22.86
CA ILE A 388 -14.13 5.46 22.19
C ILE A 388 -14.55 5.22 20.76
N THR A 389 -13.89 4.31 20.05
CA THR A 389 -14.14 4.06 18.64
C THR A 389 -15.57 3.59 18.33
N PRO A 390 -16.30 2.83 19.18
CA PRO A 390 -17.66 2.40 18.90
C PRO A 390 -18.68 3.55 18.80
N PHE A 391 -18.35 4.73 19.34
CA PHE A 391 -19.18 5.92 19.17
C PHE A 391 -19.10 6.51 17.75
N TYR A 392 -18.12 6.08 16.93
CA TYR A 392 -17.86 6.64 15.62
C TYR A 392 -17.85 5.60 14.48
N MET A 393 -17.77 4.30 14.78
CA MET A 393 -17.72 3.21 13.79
C MET A 393 -18.30 1.91 14.34
N SER A 394 -18.47 0.89 13.50
CA SER A 394 -18.99 -0.41 13.96
C SER A 394 -18.07 -1.06 15.01
N PHE A 395 -18.62 -1.92 15.86
CA PHE A 395 -17.83 -2.60 16.91
C PHE A 395 -16.66 -3.42 16.31
N ARG A 396 -16.86 -4.05 15.15
CA ARG A 396 -15.81 -4.84 14.48
C ARG A 396 -14.69 -3.97 13.93
N GLU A 397 -15.03 -2.82 13.34
CA GLU A 397 -14.04 -1.82 12.89
C GLU A 397 -13.30 -1.22 14.09
N SER A 398 -13.98 -1.00 15.20
CA SER A 398 -13.41 -0.54 16.48
C SER A 398 -12.37 -1.50 17.04
N VAL A 399 -12.69 -2.80 17.09
CA VAL A 399 -11.74 -3.85 17.50
C VAL A 399 -10.55 -3.91 16.53
N SER A 400 -10.81 -3.81 15.23
CA SER A 400 -9.76 -3.83 14.20
C SER A 400 -8.81 -2.64 14.35
N LEU A 401 -9.34 -1.42 14.53
CA LEU A 401 -8.53 -0.23 14.78
C LEU A 401 -7.69 -0.39 16.05
N SER A 402 -8.30 -0.89 17.12
CA SER A 402 -7.63 -1.07 18.40
C SER A 402 -6.48 -2.06 18.31
N LEU A 403 -6.62 -3.15 17.54
CA LEU A 403 -5.53 -4.10 17.26
C LEU A 403 -4.45 -3.49 16.37
N ILE A 404 -4.82 -2.71 15.34
CA ILE A 404 -3.86 -2.02 14.47
C ILE A 404 -2.97 -1.07 15.28
N MET A 405 -3.54 -0.40 16.29
CA MET A 405 -2.79 0.49 17.20
C MET A 405 -1.78 -0.24 18.09
N LEU A 406 -1.84 -1.58 18.18
CA LEU A 406 -0.87 -2.37 18.94
C LEU A 406 0.39 -2.70 18.14
N PHE A 407 0.42 -2.44 16.83
CA PHE A 407 1.62 -2.70 16.03
C PHE A 407 2.80 -1.87 16.54
N ARG A 408 3.94 -2.55 16.72
CA ARG A 408 5.22 -1.98 17.15
C ARG A 408 6.32 -2.35 16.18
N GLY A 409 7.36 -1.54 16.14
CA GLY A 409 8.44 -1.81 15.22
C GLY A 409 9.62 -0.88 15.33
N GLN A 410 10.00 -0.32 14.18
CA GLN A 410 11.28 0.35 13.94
C GLN A 410 11.56 1.46 14.94
N THR A 411 10.57 2.30 15.23
CA THR A 411 10.72 3.47 16.09
C THR A 411 11.01 3.10 17.54
N GLU A 412 10.28 2.13 18.08
CA GLU A 412 10.45 1.68 19.46
C GLU A 412 11.78 0.93 19.62
N LEU A 413 12.13 0.07 18.67
CA LEU A 413 13.38 -0.69 18.70
C LEU A 413 14.61 0.24 18.61
N THR A 414 14.55 1.27 17.77
CA THR A 414 15.60 2.29 17.68
C THR A 414 15.71 3.08 18.97
N LEU A 415 14.57 3.40 19.60
CA LEU A 415 14.57 4.07 20.88
C LEU A 415 15.22 3.23 21.99
N TYR A 416 14.92 1.93 22.07
CA TYR A 416 15.56 1.05 23.06
C TYR A 416 17.07 0.97 22.86
N LEU A 417 17.50 0.92 21.60
CA LEU A 417 18.92 0.95 21.28
C LEU A 417 19.55 2.27 21.74
N TYR A 418 18.88 3.41 21.51
CA TYR A 418 19.35 4.72 21.98
C TYR A 418 19.44 4.81 23.50
N THR A 419 18.41 4.37 24.24
CA THR A 419 18.43 4.38 25.71
C THR A 419 19.48 3.43 26.26
N TRP A 420 19.72 2.30 25.59
CA TRP A 420 20.79 1.38 25.93
C TRP A 420 22.18 1.99 25.73
N GLU A 421 22.42 2.65 24.60
CA GLU A 421 23.69 3.35 24.33
C GLU A 421 23.94 4.49 25.32
N ALA A 422 22.88 5.19 25.74
CA ALA A 422 22.91 6.20 26.79
C ALA A 422 23.11 5.61 28.20
N LYS A 423 23.24 4.28 28.34
CA LYS A 423 23.38 3.53 29.60
C LYS A 423 22.20 3.71 30.56
N LEU A 424 21.03 4.01 30.01
CA LEU A 424 19.79 4.19 30.76
C LEU A 424 19.11 2.85 31.08
N ILE A 425 19.21 1.88 30.16
CA ILE A 425 18.68 0.52 30.35
C ILE A 425 19.80 -0.53 30.31
N THR A 426 19.60 -1.63 31.02
CA THR A 426 20.55 -2.76 31.02
C THR A 426 20.37 -3.65 29.78
N ASN A 427 21.35 -4.51 29.50
CA ASN A 427 21.29 -5.48 28.39
C ASN A 427 20.07 -6.41 28.51
N GLU A 428 19.74 -6.82 29.72
CA GLU A 428 18.60 -7.70 30.01
C GLU A 428 17.27 -6.98 29.70
N CYS A 429 17.16 -5.70 30.07
CA CYS A 429 15.98 -4.89 29.76
C CYS A 429 15.81 -4.72 28.24
N LEU A 430 16.89 -4.36 27.53
CA LEU A 430 16.87 -4.25 26.06
C LEU A 430 16.38 -5.56 25.42
N SER A 431 16.90 -6.71 25.89
CA SER A 431 16.54 -8.02 25.35
C SER A 431 15.06 -8.36 25.57
N LEU A 432 14.52 -8.02 26.74
CA LEU A 432 13.12 -8.21 27.09
C LEU A 432 12.20 -7.27 26.30
N ASP A 433 12.58 -6.00 26.17
CA ASP A 433 11.82 -4.99 25.42
C ASP A 433 11.71 -5.39 23.94
N VAL A 434 12.81 -5.83 23.32
CA VAL A 434 12.82 -6.37 21.94
C VAL A 434 11.93 -7.60 21.82
N LEU A 435 12.02 -8.55 22.75
CA LEU A 435 11.21 -9.77 22.73
C LEU A 435 9.72 -9.47 22.83
N TYR A 436 9.30 -8.66 23.80
CA TYR A 436 7.89 -8.38 24.05
C TYR A 436 7.25 -7.54 22.94
N THR A 437 8.00 -6.58 22.38
CA THR A 437 7.52 -5.78 21.22
C THR A 437 7.40 -6.60 19.94
N MET A 438 8.29 -7.58 19.75
CA MET A 438 8.17 -8.55 18.66
C MET A 438 6.96 -9.47 18.87
N MET A 439 6.76 -10.00 20.08
CA MET A 439 5.65 -10.89 20.41
C MET A 439 4.28 -10.24 20.18
N ILE A 440 4.07 -9.01 20.66
CA ILE A 440 2.77 -8.33 20.50
C ILE A 440 2.46 -8.11 19.02
N THR A 441 3.45 -7.72 18.22
CA THR A 441 3.26 -7.50 16.77
C THR A 441 2.99 -8.81 16.05
N ALA A 442 3.71 -9.88 16.42
CA ALA A 442 3.52 -11.21 15.86
C ALA A 442 2.14 -11.83 16.18
N ILE A 443 1.53 -11.44 17.31
CA ILE A 443 0.18 -11.86 17.71
C ILE A 443 -0.89 -10.94 17.08
N ALA A 444 -0.68 -9.62 17.10
CA ALA A 444 -1.65 -8.65 16.58
C ALA A 444 -1.87 -8.80 15.06
N ALA A 445 -0.81 -9.09 14.30
CA ALA A 445 -0.86 -9.24 12.84
C ALA A 445 -1.86 -10.30 12.34
N PRO A 446 -1.78 -11.57 12.79
CA PRO A 446 -2.76 -12.58 12.38
C PRO A 446 -4.17 -12.27 12.91
N LEU A 447 -4.31 -11.67 14.10
CA LEU A 447 -5.61 -11.26 14.64
C LEU A 447 -6.29 -10.20 13.77
N VAL A 448 -5.56 -9.18 13.33
CA VAL A 448 -6.07 -8.16 12.41
C VAL A 448 -6.52 -8.80 11.11
N ASN A 449 -5.73 -9.71 10.52
CA ASN A 449 -6.10 -10.41 9.29
C ASN A 449 -7.32 -11.33 9.43
N LEU A 450 -7.53 -11.91 10.61
CA LEU A 450 -8.68 -12.79 10.87
C LEU A 450 -9.96 -11.97 11.02
N ILE A 451 -9.89 -10.87 11.77
CA ILE A 451 -11.03 -10.03 12.12
C ILE A 451 -11.37 -9.08 10.98
N TYR A 452 -10.39 -8.47 10.33
CA TYR A 452 -10.58 -7.52 9.25
C TYR A 452 -10.50 -8.23 7.89
N LYS A 453 -11.66 -8.47 7.26
CA LYS A 453 -11.76 -9.00 5.89
C LYS A 453 -12.20 -7.87 4.96
N PRO A 454 -11.31 -7.33 4.11
CA PRO A 454 -11.61 -6.20 3.22
C PRO A 454 -12.77 -6.51 2.26
N THR A 455 -12.84 -7.74 1.76
CA THR A 455 -13.79 -8.19 0.74
C THR A 455 -15.24 -8.25 1.19
N ARG A 456 -15.53 -8.18 2.49
CA ARG A 456 -16.93 -8.23 3.00
C ARG A 456 -17.64 -6.87 2.93
N GLN A 457 -16.93 -5.78 2.63
CA GLN A 457 -17.50 -4.43 2.56
C GLN A 457 -18.34 -4.19 1.29
N TYR A 458 -18.15 -4.99 0.23
CA TYR A 458 -18.84 -4.82 -1.06
C TYR A 458 -20.02 -5.77 -1.28
N ILE A 459 -20.38 -6.59 -0.29
CA ILE A 459 -21.52 -7.49 -0.41
C ILE A 459 -22.79 -6.63 -0.32
N ILE A 460 -23.42 -6.40 -1.45
CA ILE A 460 -24.71 -5.72 -1.54
C ILE A 460 -25.79 -6.80 -1.64
N GLU A 461 -26.79 -6.71 -0.76
CA GLU A 461 -27.94 -7.63 -0.76
C GLU A 461 -28.94 -7.31 -1.89
N THR A 462 -28.82 -6.14 -2.52
CA THR A 462 -29.64 -5.65 -3.62
C THR A 462 -28.88 -5.66 -4.95
N ARG A 463 -29.46 -6.28 -5.97
CA ARG A 463 -28.91 -6.32 -7.33
C ARG A 463 -28.81 -4.92 -7.92
N ARG A 464 -27.63 -4.52 -8.41
CA ARG A 464 -27.38 -3.23 -9.09
C ARG A 464 -26.94 -3.46 -10.53
N THR A 465 -27.92 -3.65 -11.39
CA THR A 465 -27.77 -3.95 -12.82
C THR A 465 -28.67 -3.04 -13.63
N ILE A 466 -28.29 -2.72 -14.86
CA ILE A 466 -29.09 -1.92 -15.80
C ILE A 466 -30.35 -2.68 -16.20
N GLU A 467 -30.28 -3.99 -16.45
CA GLU A 467 -31.43 -4.82 -16.81
C GLU A 467 -32.57 -4.71 -15.80
N HIS A 468 -32.24 -4.74 -14.51
CA HIS A 468 -33.22 -4.73 -13.40
C HIS A 468 -33.46 -3.33 -12.80
N SER A 469 -32.95 -2.28 -13.45
CA SER A 469 -33.20 -0.91 -13.01
C SER A 469 -34.63 -0.49 -13.34
N ARG A 470 -35.20 0.44 -12.56
CA ARG A 470 -36.54 0.94 -12.86
C ARG A 470 -36.52 1.65 -14.22
N PRO A 471 -37.55 1.46 -15.06
CA PRO A 471 -37.66 2.22 -16.30
C PRO A 471 -37.63 3.71 -15.97
N ASN A 472 -36.83 4.48 -16.71
CA ASN A 472 -36.63 5.92 -16.52
C ASN A 472 -36.01 6.32 -15.16
N SER A 473 -35.21 5.44 -14.54
CA SER A 473 -34.36 5.85 -13.41
C SER A 473 -33.06 6.52 -13.88
N GLU A 474 -32.55 7.41 -13.04
CA GLU A 474 -31.21 7.99 -13.21
C GLU A 474 -30.14 6.89 -13.19
N VAL A 475 -29.23 6.92 -14.17
CA VAL A 475 -28.14 5.95 -14.27
C VAL A 475 -26.84 6.57 -13.80
N HIS A 476 -26.27 5.97 -12.77
CA HIS A 476 -24.98 6.32 -12.23
C HIS A 476 -23.88 5.44 -12.84
N ILE A 477 -22.93 6.05 -13.55
CA ILE A 477 -21.82 5.36 -14.23
C ILE A 477 -20.49 5.80 -13.61
N VAL A 478 -19.66 4.86 -13.16
CA VAL A 478 -18.28 5.14 -12.73
C VAL A 478 -17.33 4.84 -13.88
N THR A 479 -16.54 5.82 -14.32
CA THR A 479 -15.55 5.63 -15.39
C THR A 479 -14.14 5.69 -14.85
N CYS A 480 -13.33 4.66 -15.13
CA CYS A 480 -11.96 4.54 -14.63
C CYS A 480 -10.96 4.91 -15.72
N ILE A 481 -10.14 5.93 -15.47
CA ILE A 481 -9.16 6.45 -16.43
C ILE A 481 -7.78 6.37 -15.81
N TYR A 482 -6.82 5.75 -16.51
CA TYR A 482 -5.43 5.65 -16.09
C TYR A 482 -4.54 6.68 -16.80
N ASN A 483 -4.71 6.79 -18.13
CA ASN A 483 -3.93 7.68 -18.98
C ASN A 483 -4.85 8.61 -19.77
N GLN A 484 -4.28 9.72 -20.25
CA GLN A 484 -5.00 10.69 -21.09
C GLN A 484 -5.43 10.10 -22.45
N GLU A 485 -4.75 9.06 -22.92
CA GLU A 485 -5.00 8.40 -24.22
C GLU A 485 -6.40 7.83 -24.34
N GLY A 486 -6.91 7.14 -23.32
CA GLY A 486 -8.25 6.51 -23.36
C GLY A 486 -9.42 7.47 -23.11
N VAL A 487 -9.18 8.76 -22.85
CA VAL A 487 -10.23 9.75 -22.57
C VAL A 487 -11.22 9.93 -23.73
N PRO A 488 -10.78 10.07 -25.00
CA PRO A 488 -11.70 10.24 -26.12
C PRO A 488 -12.62 9.04 -26.29
N SER A 489 -12.09 7.82 -26.17
CA SER A 489 -12.84 6.56 -26.29
C SER A 489 -13.97 6.46 -25.26
N VAL A 490 -13.69 6.79 -24.00
CA VAL A 490 -14.70 6.82 -22.94
C VAL A 490 -15.74 7.91 -23.19
N ILE A 491 -15.32 9.13 -23.55
CA ILE A 491 -16.25 10.23 -23.83
C ILE A 491 -17.18 9.87 -24.99
N ASN A 492 -16.65 9.28 -26.06
CA ASN A 492 -17.46 8.85 -27.20
C ASN A 492 -18.49 7.80 -26.79
N LEU A 493 -18.11 6.82 -25.97
CA LEU A 493 -19.02 5.81 -25.44
C LEU A 493 -20.12 6.45 -24.57
N LEU A 494 -19.77 7.38 -23.70
CA LEU A 494 -20.74 8.13 -22.89
C LEU A 494 -21.67 9.00 -23.75
N GLN A 495 -21.17 9.61 -24.81
CA GLN A 495 -22.00 10.31 -25.80
C GLN A 495 -22.92 9.36 -26.57
N ALA A 496 -22.56 8.08 -26.70
CA ALA A 496 -23.42 7.05 -27.30
C ALA A 496 -24.56 6.65 -26.36
N THR A 497 -24.37 6.70 -25.04
CA THR A 497 -25.37 6.27 -24.03
C THR A 497 -26.64 7.10 -23.88
N ALA A 498 -26.81 8.17 -24.68
CA ALA A 498 -28.04 8.95 -24.82
C ALA A 498 -28.76 9.31 -23.50
N ALA A 499 -28.40 10.44 -22.89
CA ALA A 499 -29.16 10.98 -21.76
C ALA A 499 -30.49 11.60 -22.23
N THR A 500 -31.57 11.30 -21.51
CA THR A 500 -32.91 11.88 -21.75
C THR A 500 -33.41 12.58 -20.49
N GLU A 501 -34.41 13.45 -20.63
CA GLU A 501 -35.05 14.12 -19.48
C GLU A 501 -35.63 13.09 -18.48
N ASP A 502 -36.23 12.03 -19.01
CA ASP A 502 -36.78 10.93 -18.23
C ASP A 502 -35.70 10.00 -17.64
N SER A 503 -34.49 9.94 -18.22
CA SER A 503 -33.41 9.06 -17.73
C SER A 503 -32.06 9.78 -17.76
N PRO A 504 -31.81 10.71 -16.81
CA PRO A 504 -30.56 11.44 -16.76
C PRO A 504 -29.38 10.52 -16.44
N ILE A 505 -28.19 10.93 -16.86
CA ILE A 505 -26.96 10.17 -16.63
C ILE A 505 -26.04 10.98 -15.73
N THR A 506 -25.61 10.37 -14.63
CA THR A 506 -24.60 10.94 -13.75
C THR A 506 -23.32 10.13 -13.85
N VAL A 507 -22.26 10.77 -14.34
CA VAL A 507 -20.94 10.17 -14.57
C VAL A 507 -19.99 10.56 -13.44
N TYR A 508 -19.52 9.56 -12.72
CA TYR A 508 -18.43 9.67 -11.75
C TYR A 508 -17.12 9.31 -12.45
N MET A 509 -16.40 10.32 -12.94
CA MET A 509 -15.09 10.13 -13.55
C MET A 509 -14.03 9.98 -12.48
N LEU A 510 -13.32 8.85 -12.48
CA LEU A 510 -12.25 8.53 -11.55
C LEU A 510 -10.93 8.40 -12.30
N HIS A 511 -10.06 9.40 -12.14
CA HIS A 511 -8.68 9.32 -12.59
C HIS A 511 -7.83 8.58 -11.55
N LEU A 512 -7.21 7.47 -11.95
CA LEU A 512 -6.42 6.58 -11.10
C LEU A 512 -4.93 6.89 -11.29
N VAL A 513 -4.27 7.33 -10.22
CA VAL A 513 -2.84 7.65 -10.19
C VAL A 513 -2.16 6.73 -9.18
N GLU A 514 -1.04 6.12 -9.58
CA GLU A 514 -0.25 5.30 -8.65
C GLU A 514 0.28 6.12 -7.47
N LEU A 515 0.08 5.59 -6.26
CA LEU A 515 0.66 6.15 -5.03
C LEU A 515 2.17 5.86 -4.96
N ILE A 516 2.97 6.70 -5.61
CA ILE A 516 4.43 6.71 -5.46
C ILE A 516 4.84 7.88 -4.56
N GLY A 517 5.52 7.57 -3.47
CA GLY A 517 6.13 8.54 -2.56
C GLY A 517 5.22 9.14 -1.50
N ARG A 518 3.92 8.85 -1.48
CA ARG A 518 2.99 9.18 -0.38
C ARG A 518 2.70 7.97 0.48
N ALA A 519 2.46 8.18 1.77
CA ALA A 519 2.15 7.11 2.72
C ALA A 519 0.65 6.86 2.88
N ALA A 520 -0.22 7.82 2.54
CA ALA A 520 -1.66 7.67 2.65
C ALA A 520 -2.35 7.89 1.30
N PRO A 521 -3.32 7.03 0.93
CA PRO A 521 -4.11 7.18 -0.28
C PRO A 521 -5.03 8.40 -0.15
N LYS A 522 -5.37 9.01 -1.29
CA LYS A 522 -6.13 10.25 -1.32
C LYS A 522 -7.13 10.25 -2.46
N LEU A 523 -8.41 10.37 -2.10
CA LEU A 523 -9.47 10.69 -3.04
C LEU A 523 -9.66 12.20 -3.09
N ILE A 524 -9.47 12.80 -4.26
CA ILE A 524 -9.59 14.24 -4.50
C ILE A 524 -10.85 14.49 -5.31
N PHE A 525 -11.81 15.21 -4.75
CA PHE A 525 -12.96 15.72 -5.49
C PHE A 525 -12.62 17.06 -6.16
N HIS A 526 -12.86 17.16 -7.46
CA HIS A 526 -12.65 18.39 -8.24
C HIS A 526 -13.96 19.15 -8.36
N ASP A 527 -14.16 20.12 -7.47
CA ASP A 527 -15.31 21.01 -7.52
C ASP A 527 -15.14 22.12 -8.59
N LYS A 528 -16.23 22.73 -9.06
CA LYS A 528 -16.26 23.78 -10.09
C LYS A 528 -15.39 25.00 -9.72
N HIS A 529 -15.09 25.21 -8.43
CA HIS A 529 -14.33 26.38 -7.93
C HIS A 529 -12.90 26.11 -7.43
N ARG A 530 -12.41 24.86 -7.39
CA ARG A 530 -11.05 24.55 -6.88
C ARG A 530 -10.14 23.99 -7.96
N ARG A 531 -9.10 24.75 -8.34
CA ARG A 531 -7.99 24.26 -9.17
C ARG A 531 -7.06 23.39 -8.31
N CYS A 532 -6.87 22.13 -8.70
CA CYS A 532 -5.84 21.28 -8.12
C CYS A 532 -4.56 21.36 -8.97
N ALA A 533 -3.68 22.32 -8.66
CA ALA A 533 -2.45 22.60 -9.40
C ALA A 533 -1.32 21.54 -9.25
N ARG A 534 -1.64 20.31 -8.84
CA ARG A 534 -0.64 19.31 -8.40
C ARG A 534 -0.52 18.07 -9.30
N TYR A 535 -1.45 17.86 -10.24
CA TYR A 535 -1.40 16.78 -11.24
C TYR A 535 -1.89 17.30 -12.59
N ASP A 536 -0.96 17.72 -13.45
CA ASP A 536 -1.29 18.37 -14.74
C ASP A 536 -2.04 17.41 -15.69
N SER A 537 -1.74 16.10 -15.68
CA SER A 537 -2.49 15.10 -16.45
C SER A 537 -3.95 14.99 -15.99
N SER A 538 -4.18 15.05 -14.67
CA SER A 538 -5.54 15.07 -14.11
C SER A 538 -6.31 16.30 -14.57
N GLU A 539 -5.69 17.47 -14.68
CA GLU A 539 -6.38 18.70 -15.09
C GLU A 539 -6.84 18.61 -16.56
N ALA A 540 -6.00 18.07 -17.45
CA ALA A 540 -6.38 17.83 -18.85
C ALA A 540 -7.60 16.90 -18.94
N ILE A 541 -7.58 15.79 -18.20
CA ILE A 541 -8.69 14.82 -18.15
C ILE A 541 -9.96 15.46 -17.59
N VAL A 542 -9.87 16.13 -16.43
CA VAL A 542 -11.00 16.85 -15.80
C VAL A 542 -11.57 17.91 -16.75
N SER A 543 -10.72 18.63 -17.49
CA SER A 543 -11.17 19.65 -18.44
C SER A 543 -11.92 19.05 -19.63
N ALA A 544 -11.51 17.86 -20.11
CA ALA A 544 -12.20 17.15 -21.18
C ALA A 544 -13.61 16.71 -20.75
N PHE A 545 -13.74 16.18 -19.53
CA PHE A 545 -15.02 15.78 -18.96
C PHE A 545 -15.96 16.96 -18.67
N LYS A 546 -15.41 18.12 -18.27
CA LYS A 546 -16.20 19.36 -18.16
C LYS A 546 -16.72 19.87 -19.51
N ARG A 547 -15.94 19.70 -20.58
CA ARG A 547 -16.42 20.01 -21.95
C ARG A 547 -17.52 19.05 -22.38
N PHE A 548 -17.40 17.78 -22.00
CA PHE A 548 -18.45 16.78 -22.22
C PHE A 548 -19.76 17.13 -21.49
N GLU A 549 -19.71 17.49 -20.19
CA GLU A 549 -20.87 17.99 -19.42
C GLU A 549 -21.54 19.18 -20.12
N ALA A 550 -20.75 20.12 -20.65
CA ALA A 550 -21.28 21.29 -21.35
C ALA A 550 -21.86 20.98 -22.74
N SER A 551 -21.54 19.82 -23.32
CA SER A 551 -21.97 19.43 -24.67
C SER A 551 -23.24 18.58 -24.70
N CYS A 552 -23.64 18.01 -23.56
CA CYS A 552 -24.77 17.10 -23.46
C CYS A 552 -25.77 17.59 -22.43
N ASP A 553 -27.03 17.76 -22.84
CA ASP A 553 -28.11 18.05 -21.92
C ASP A 553 -28.43 16.82 -21.07
N HIS A 554 -28.87 17.03 -19.81
CA HIS A 554 -29.25 15.95 -18.87
C HIS A 554 -28.11 15.01 -18.44
N VAL A 555 -26.85 15.45 -18.59
CA VAL A 555 -25.66 14.75 -18.07
C VAL A 555 -25.03 15.55 -16.94
N GLN A 556 -24.76 14.90 -15.81
CA GLN A 556 -23.97 15.48 -14.72
C GLN A 556 -22.64 14.75 -14.57
N VAL A 557 -21.54 15.49 -14.40
CA VAL A 557 -20.21 14.90 -14.27
C VAL A 557 -19.57 15.30 -12.95
N HIS A 558 -19.23 14.30 -12.15
CA HIS A 558 -18.45 14.45 -10.92
C HIS A 558 -17.05 13.88 -11.13
N SER A 559 -16.04 14.76 -11.04
CA SER A 559 -14.65 14.40 -11.32
C SER A 559 -13.87 14.12 -10.03
N TYR A 560 -13.26 12.95 -9.95
CA TYR A 560 -12.43 12.50 -8.84
C TYR A 560 -11.04 12.09 -9.34
N THR A 561 -10.02 12.26 -8.50
CA THR A 561 -8.71 11.64 -8.69
C THR A 561 -8.41 10.79 -7.46
N SER A 562 -8.24 9.47 -7.64
CA SER A 562 -7.71 8.62 -6.58
C SER A 562 -6.22 8.41 -6.77
N VAL A 563 -5.48 8.67 -5.71
CA VAL A 563 -4.05 8.34 -5.62
C VAL A 563 -3.93 7.16 -4.66
N SER A 564 -3.65 5.97 -5.19
CA SER A 564 -3.56 4.74 -4.38
C SER A 564 -2.60 3.70 -4.98
N PRO A 565 -2.11 2.73 -4.18
CA PRO A 565 -1.26 1.66 -4.69
C PRO A 565 -2.01 0.79 -5.71
N TYR A 566 -1.36 0.38 -6.79
CA TYR A 566 -1.98 -0.45 -7.85
C TYR A 566 -2.73 -1.67 -7.32
N ILE A 567 -2.15 -2.35 -6.33
CA ILE A 567 -2.71 -3.57 -5.74
C ILE A 567 -4.08 -3.32 -5.08
N THR A 568 -4.35 -2.09 -4.65
CA THR A 568 -5.57 -1.70 -3.91
C THR A 568 -6.46 -0.72 -4.69
N MET A 569 -6.11 -0.33 -5.91
CA MET A 569 -6.90 0.62 -6.71
C MET A 569 -8.35 0.18 -6.93
N HIS A 570 -8.58 -1.12 -7.13
CA HIS A 570 -9.92 -1.70 -7.24
C HIS A 570 -10.81 -1.38 -6.03
N HIS A 571 -10.23 -1.26 -4.83
CA HIS A 571 -10.97 -0.90 -3.62
C HIS A 571 -11.60 0.49 -3.77
N ASP A 572 -10.84 1.46 -4.28
CA ASP A 572 -11.33 2.84 -4.45
C ASP A 572 -12.41 2.91 -5.53
N ILE A 573 -12.26 2.14 -6.62
CA ILE A 573 -13.25 2.04 -7.70
C ILE A 573 -14.56 1.48 -7.14
N CYS A 574 -14.49 0.35 -6.43
CA CYS A 574 -15.65 -0.31 -5.84
C CYS A 574 -16.28 0.52 -4.70
N GLU A 575 -15.48 1.23 -3.89
CA GLU A 575 -15.96 2.12 -2.82
C GLU A 575 -16.72 3.30 -3.42
N LEU A 576 -16.19 3.95 -4.46
CA LEU A 576 -16.86 5.05 -5.15
C LEU A 576 -18.18 4.59 -5.80
N ALA A 577 -18.17 3.42 -6.44
CA ALA A 577 -19.36 2.81 -7.02
C ALA A 577 -20.42 2.45 -5.96
N LEU A 578 -19.99 1.96 -4.80
CA LEU A 578 -20.87 1.61 -3.69
C LEU A 578 -21.53 2.87 -3.09
N GLN A 579 -20.73 3.89 -2.77
CA GLN A 579 -21.18 5.15 -2.15
C GLN A 579 -22.18 5.90 -3.03
N ASN A 580 -21.94 5.94 -4.34
CA ASN A 580 -22.77 6.67 -5.29
C ASN A 580 -23.85 5.82 -5.96
N ARG A 581 -24.09 4.59 -5.48
CA ARG A 581 -25.10 3.67 -6.05
C ARG A 581 -24.98 3.50 -7.56
N ALA A 582 -23.75 3.33 -8.05
CA ALA A 582 -23.49 3.10 -9.46
C ALA A 582 -24.16 1.83 -9.98
N SER A 583 -24.69 1.89 -11.20
CA SER A 583 -25.27 0.75 -11.93
C SER A 583 -24.28 0.11 -12.88
N LEU A 584 -23.25 0.86 -13.29
CA LEU A 584 -22.21 0.41 -14.22
C LEU A 584 -20.84 1.00 -13.86
N ILE A 585 -19.80 0.16 -13.86
CA ILE A 585 -18.39 0.58 -13.82
C ILE A 585 -17.79 0.34 -15.19
N ILE A 586 -17.21 1.36 -15.81
CA ILE A 586 -16.48 1.24 -17.08
C ILE A 586 -14.98 1.29 -16.79
N VAL A 587 -14.26 0.24 -17.20
CA VAL A 587 -12.81 0.12 -17.05
C VAL A 587 -12.16 -0.03 -18.42
N LEU A 588 -11.06 0.67 -18.65
CA LEU A 588 -10.30 0.58 -19.89
C LEU A 588 -9.34 -0.61 -19.87
N PHE A 589 -9.29 -1.34 -20.98
CA PHE A 589 -8.29 -2.36 -21.26
C PHE A 589 -7.29 -1.81 -22.29
N HIS A 590 -6.07 -1.52 -21.83
CA HIS A 590 -5.02 -0.98 -22.70
C HIS A 590 -4.12 -2.12 -23.20
N LYS A 591 -4.04 -2.29 -24.52
CA LYS A 591 -3.09 -3.18 -25.19
C LYS A 591 -1.94 -2.34 -25.73
N HIS A 592 -0.90 -2.11 -24.92
CA HIS A 592 0.30 -1.37 -25.35
C HIS A 592 1.21 -2.33 -26.15
N GLY A 593 0.94 -2.49 -27.45
CA GLY A 593 1.67 -3.44 -28.29
C GLY A 593 1.49 -4.88 -27.82
N VAL A 594 2.60 -5.61 -27.61
CA VAL A 594 2.61 -7.03 -27.17
C VAL A 594 2.57 -7.17 -25.64
N GLN A 595 2.80 -6.10 -24.87
CA GLN A 595 2.90 -6.18 -23.41
C GLN A 595 1.70 -5.51 -22.73
N VAL A 596 0.86 -6.33 -22.11
CA VAL A 596 -0.17 -5.87 -21.17
C VAL A 596 0.52 -5.45 -19.89
N ASP A 597 0.21 -4.25 -19.38
CA ASP A 597 0.67 -3.84 -18.06
C ASP A 597 0.05 -4.78 -17.01
N HIS A 598 0.88 -5.67 -16.46
CA HIS A 598 0.44 -6.73 -15.56
C HIS A 598 -0.25 -6.18 -14.30
N ALA A 599 0.09 -4.96 -13.87
CA ALA A 599 -0.55 -4.31 -12.74
C ALA A 599 -2.00 -3.91 -13.06
N LEU A 600 -2.23 -3.32 -14.24
CA LEU A 600 -3.58 -2.95 -14.72
C LEU A 600 -4.43 -4.20 -14.96
N TYR A 601 -3.82 -5.25 -15.52
CA TYR A 601 -4.48 -6.54 -15.70
C TYR A 601 -4.99 -7.09 -14.36
N MET A 602 -4.14 -7.15 -13.34
CA MET A 602 -4.56 -7.62 -12.02
C MET A 602 -5.64 -6.74 -11.39
N ASN A 603 -5.58 -5.41 -11.61
CA ASN A 603 -6.59 -4.49 -11.10
C ASN A 603 -7.96 -4.75 -11.74
N ASN A 604 -8.01 -4.89 -13.07
CA ASN A 604 -9.25 -5.20 -13.81
C ASN A 604 -9.86 -6.52 -13.36
N SER A 605 -9.04 -7.56 -13.14
CA SER A 605 -9.49 -8.83 -12.58
C SER A 605 -10.11 -8.68 -11.18
N ASN A 606 -9.50 -7.85 -10.32
CA ASN A 606 -10.00 -7.62 -8.97
C ASN A 606 -11.30 -6.80 -8.97
N VAL A 607 -11.44 -5.84 -9.90
CA VAL A 607 -12.70 -5.10 -10.09
C VAL A 607 -13.81 -6.07 -10.49
N LEU A 608 -13.58 -6.95 -11.46
CA LEU A 608 -14.57 -7.95 -11.88
C LEU A 608 -15.00 -8.89 -10.74
N ALA A 609 -14.08 -9.25 -9.84
CA ALA A 609 -14.37 -10.14 -8.72
C ALA A 609 -15.10 -9.47 -7.54
N HIS A 610 -15.02 -8.14 -7.41
CA HIS A 610 -15.49 -7.40 -6.22
C HIS A 610 -16.46 -6.27 -6.53
N ALA A 611 -16.81 -6.04 -7.80
CA ALA A 611 -17.65 -4.93 -8.20
C ALA A 611 -19.06 -5.00 -7.57
N PRO A 612 -19.55 -3.89 -6.99
CA PRO A 612 -20.90 -3.79 -6.44
C PRO A 612 -22.02 -3.69 -7.50
N CYS A 613 -21.67 -3.60 -8.77
CA CYS A 613 -22.58 -3.42 -9.89
C CYS A 613 -21.95 -3.98 -11.18
N SER A 614 -22.68 -3.91 -12.30
CA SER A 614 -22.21 -4.43 -13.59
C SER A 614 -20.92 -3.74 -14.04
N VAL A 615 -20.06 -4.46 -14.72
CA VAL A 615 -18.74 -3.96 -15.18
C VAL A 615 -18.67 -4.03 -16.70
N GLY A 616 -18.39 -2.90 -17.34
CA GLY A 616 -18.06 -2.81 -18.76
C GLY A 616 -16.54 -2.65 -18.95
N ILE A 617 -15.92 -3.55 -19.69
CA ILE A 617 -14.52 -3.46 -20.08
C ILE A 617 -14.46 -2.90 -21.50
N LEU A 618 -13.92 -1.70 -21.65
CA LEU A 618 -13.76 -1.05 -22.95
C LEU A 618 -12.35 -1.31 -23.49
N VAL A 619 -12.27 -1.98 -24.63
CA VAL A 619 -11.03 -2.24 -25.37
C VAL A 619 -10.92 -1.25 -26.52
N GLU A 620 -9.83 -0.50 -26.54
CA GLU A 620 -9.48 0.41 -27.63
C GLU A 620 -8.56 -0.30 -28.64
N GLN A 621 -8.97 -0.32 -29.91
CA GLN A 621 -8.10 -0.76 -31.01
C GLN A 621 -7.30 0.45 -31.52
N VAL A 622 -6.02 0.50 -31.15
CA VAL A 622 -5.09 1.53 -31.62
C VAL A 622 -4.84 1.31 -33.12
N SER A 623 -5.31 2.25 -33.95
CA SER A 623 -4.89 2.32 -35.35
C SER A 623 -3.38 2.62 -35.41
N GLN A 624 -2.67 1.97 -36.34
CA GLN A 624 -1.20 2.01 -36.46
C GLN A 624 -0.57 3.43 -36.35
N PRO A 625 0.69 3.56 -35.91
CA PRO A 625 1.32 4.84 -35.55
C PRO A 625 1.65 5.78 -36.73
N HIS A 626 1.19 5.49 -37.96
CA HIS A 626 1.63 6.20 -39.16
C HIS A 626 0.60 7.08 -39.86
N THR A 627 -0.62 7.21 -39.33
CA THR A 627 -1.56 8.23 -39.82
C THR A 627 -1.69 9.35 -38.81
N VAL A 628 -1.05 10.46 -39.14
CA VAL A 628 -1.24 11.83 -38.65
C VAL A 628 -2.57 12.02 -37.92
N TYR A 629 -2.50 12.57 -36.71
CA TYR A 629 -3.57 13.21 -35.94
C TYR A 629 -4.70 13.77 -36.83
N SER A 630 -5.67 12.95 -37.21
CA SER A 630 -6.95 13.42 -37.70
C SER A 630 -7.86 13.50 -36.49
N ASN A 631 -8.25 14.73 -36.16
CA ASN A 631 -9.21 15.15 -35.12
C ASN A 631 -10.64 14.58 -35.33
N SER A 632 -10.80 13.31 -35.66
CA SER A 632 -12.10 12.69 -35.85
C SER A 632 -12.06 11.20 -35.50
N LEU A 633 -11.98 10.87 -34.20
CA LEU A 633 -12.87 9.80 -33.77
C LEU A 633 -14.28 10.35 -33.97
N GLY A 634 -14.93 9.92 -35.06
CA GLY A 634 -16.32 10.30 -35.34
C GLY A 634 -17.23 9.90 -34.18
N SER A 635 -18.36 10.59 -34.03
CA SER A 635 -19.36 10.20 -33.03
C SER A 635 -19.80 8.75 -33.30
N ILE A 636 -19.87 7.94 -32.25
CA ILE A 636 -20.43 6.59 -32.35
C ILE A 636 -21.88 6.72 -32.80
N ASN A 637 -22.16 6.22 -34.00
CA ASN A 637 -23.46 6.27 -34.66
C ASN A 637 -23.89 4.89 -35.17
N SER A 638 -22.99 3.89 -35.20
CA SER A 638 -23.32 2.51 -35.56
C SER A 638 -22.76 1.54 -34.53
N VAL A 639 -23.64 0.75 -33.92
CA VAL A 639 -23.33 -0.19 -32.84
C VAL A 639 -23.88 -1.58 -33.20
N ALA A 640 -23.06 -2.61 -33.02
CA ALA A 640 -23.47 -4.01 -33.15
C ALA A 640 -23.50 -4.67 -31.76
N VAL A 641 -24.59 -5.37 -31.44
CA VAL A 641 -24.73 -6.16 -30.21
C VAL A 641 -24.72 -7.63 -30.60
N LEU A 642 -23.76 -8.39 -30.09
CA LEU A 642 -23.68 -9.83 -30.29
C LEU A 642 -24.33 -10.53 -29.10
N PHE A 643 -25.52 -11.09 -29.33
CA PHE A 643 -26.31 -11.76 -28.31
C PHE A 643 -26.18 -13.28 -28.48
N MET A 644 -25.54 -13.94 -27.52
CA MET A 644 -25.29 -15.39 -27.51
C MET A 644 -25.97 -16.11 -26.33
N GLY A 645 -26.89 -15.41 -25.65
CA GLY A 645 -27.58 -15.90 -24.46
C GLY A 645 -26.85 -15.64 -23.15
N GLY A 646 -27.61 -15.71 -22.06
CA GLY A 646 -27.13 -15.55 -20.68
C GLY A 646 -27.23 -14.13 -20.12
N ALA A 647 -27.04 -14.06 -18.80
CA ALA A 647 -27.22 -12.86 -18.00
C ALA A 647 -26.32 -11.67 -18.42
N ASP A 648 -25.08 -11.95 -18.82
CA ASP A 648 -24.15 -10.93 -19.34
C ASP A 648 -24.64 -10.33 -20.68
N ALA A 649 -25.24 -11.15 -21.55
CA ALA A 649 -25.75 -10.71 -22.85
C ALA A 649 -27.04 -9.87 -22.70
N ARG A 650 -27.90 -10.21 -21.73
CA ARG A 650 -29.08 -9.39 -21.38
C ARG A 650 -28.67 -8.03 -20.84
N GLU A 651 -27.69 -7.97 -19.95
CA GLU A 651 -27.15 -6.70 -19.45
C GLU A 651 -26.51 -5.86 -20.57
N ALA A 652 -25.76 -6.50 -21.48
CA ALA A 652 -25.20 -5.85 -22.66
C ALA A 652 -26.28 -5.24 -23.56
N LEU A 653 -27.36 -5.99 -23.81
CA LEU A 653 -28.51 -5.51 -24.59
C LEU A 653 -29.28 -4.40 -23.87
N ALA A 654 -29.44 -4.50 -22.54
CA ALA A 654 -30.05 -3.45 -21.73
C ALA A 654 -29.28 -2.12 -21.83
N TYR A 655 -27.95 -2.18 -21.83
CA TYR A 655 -27.10 -1.01 -22.03
C TYR A 655 -27.21 -0.45 -23.46
N ALA A 656 -27.25 -1.32 -24.47
CA ALA A 656 -27.38 -0.93 -25.87
C ALA A 656 -28.76 -0.35 -26.20
N ASP A 657 -29.83 -0.85 -25.55
CA ASP A 657 -31.20 -0.32 -25.65
C ASP A 657 -31.23 1.17 -25.30
N ARG A 658 -30.46 1.61 -24.30
CA ARG A 658 -30.37 3.03 -23.95
C ARG A 658 -29.78 3.88 -25.07
N MET A 659 -28.83 3.35 -25.84
CA MET A 659 -28.20 4.07 -26.95
C MET A 659 -29.19 4.41 -28.08
N THR A 660 -30.31 3.67 -28.17
CA THR A 660 -31.35 3.89 -29.20
C THR A 660 -32.06 5.24 -29.07
N HIS A 661 -32.01 5.87 -27.89
CA HIS A 661 -32.58 7.20 -27.68
C HIS A 661 -31.75 8.31 -28.35
N LYS A 662 -30.51 8.04 -28.78
CA LYS A 662 -29.70 9.03 -29.48
C LYS A 662 -30.21 9.20 -30.91
N PRO A 663 -30.44 10.45 -31.38
CA PRO A 663 -30.82 10.68 -32.77
C PRO A 663 -29.72 10.20 -33.72
N ARG A 664 -30.12 9.47 -34.77
CA ARG A 664 -29.23 8.87 -35.80
C ARG A 664 -28.30 7.75 -35.29
N MET A 665 -28.69 7.04 -34.23
CA MET A 665 -28.01 5.81 -33.82
C MET A 665 -28.57 4.62 -34.60
N ASN A 666 -27.70 3.90 -35.31
CA ASN A 666 -28.00 2.63 -35.96
C ASN A 666 -27.55 1.49 -35.04
N LEU A 667 -28.49 0.66 -34.59
CA LEU A 667 -28.22 -0.47 -33.72
C LEU A 667 -28.54 -1.77 -34.46
N THR A 668 -27.56 -2.67 -34.60
CA THR A 668 -27.79 -4.01 -35.17
C THR A 668 -27.69 -5.04 -34.04
N LEU A 669 -28.80 -5.71 -33.73
CA LEU A 669 -28.85 -6.84 -32.80
C LEU A 669 -28.66 -8.14 -33.58
N VAL A 670 -27.58 -8.86 -33.27
CA VAL A 670 -27.26 -10.16 -33.87
C VAL A 670 -27.52 -11.25 -32.83
N HIS A 671 -28.58 -12.01 -33.04
CA HIS A 671 -28.97 -13.11 -32.16
C HIS A 671 -28.43 -14.43 -32.71
N PHE A 672 -27.54 -15.07 -31.96
CA PHE A 672 -27.02 -16.40 -32.28
C PHE A 672 -27.92 -17.46 -31.66
N VAL A 673 -28.46 -18.35 -32.51
CA VAL A 673 -29.37 -19.41 -32.10
C VAL A 673 -28.75 -20.77 -32.43
N ASP A 674 -28.78 -21.67 -31.46
CA ASP A 674 -28.42 -23.07 -31.61
C ASP A 674 -29.70 -23.93 -31.79
N ASN A 675 -29.62 -24.97 -32.62
CA ASN A 675 -30.69 -25.95 -32.80
C ASN A 675 -30.70 -27.03 -31.69
N GLY A 676 -29.68 -27.08 -30.83
CA GLY A 676 -29.51 -28.06 -29.75
C GLY A 676 -30.36 -27.82 -28.50
N VAL A 677 -30.69 -28.89 -27.76
CA VAL A 677 -31.61 -28.89 -26.60
C VAL A 677 -30.90 -28.69 -25.23
N GLU A 678 -29.58 -28.48 -25.20
CA GLU A 678 -28.75 -28.64 -23.99
C GLU A 678 -28.51 -27.38 -23.12
N ASP A 679 -29.19 -26.27 -23.35
CA ASP A 679 -29.05 -25.10 -22.47
C ASP A 679 -29.92 -25.21 -21.22
N ASP A 680 -29.57 -24.43 -20.19
CA ASP A 680 -30.42 -24.20 -19.03
C ASP A 680 -31.79 -23.64 -19.51
N PRO A 681 -32.89 -24.39 -19.33
CA PRO A 681 -34.20 -23.96 -19.82
C PRO A 681 -34.68 -22.67 -19.15
N SER A 682 -34.15 -22.35 -17.96
CA SER A 682 -34.53 -21.12 -17.25
C SER A 682 -33.93 -19.86 -17.90
N GLU A 683 -32.62 -19.88 -18.21
CA GLU A 683 -31.94 -18.78 -18.90
C GLU A 683 -32.45 -18.60 -20.33
N ARG A 684 -32.73 -19.69 -21.06
CA ARG A 684 -33.33 -19.61 -22.41
C ARG A 684 -34.67 -18.90 -22.45
N VAL A 685 -35.54 -19.16 -21.47
CA VAL A 685 -36.85 -18.50 -21.37
C VAL A 685 -36.65 -17.00 -21.10
N LEU A 686 -35.77 -16.65 -20.16
CA LEU A 686 -35.44 -15.25 -19.86
C LEU A 686 -34.88 -14.51 -21.08
N ASP A 687 -33.97 -15.14 -21.83
CA ASP A 687 -33.38 -14.58 -23.04
C ASP A 687 -34.44 -14.35 -24.13
N SER A 688 -35.28 -15.35 -24.36
CA SER A 688 -36.36 -15.29 -25.35
C SER A 688 -37.39 -14.19 -25.00
N ASP A 689 -37.77 -14.10 -23.73
CA ASP A 689 -38.70 -13.09 -23.23
C ASP A 689 -38.11 -11.68 -23.38
N TYR A 690 -36.82 -11.50 -23.05
CA TYR A 690 -36.15 -10.21 -23.14
C TYR A 690 -35.98 -9.74 -24.60
N ILE A 691 -35.56 -10.62 -25.51
CA ILE A 691 -35.47 -10.31 -26.94
C ILE A 691 -36.84 -9.96 -27.52
N LYS A 692 -37.88 -10.71 -27.13
CA LYS A 692 -39.25 -10.45 -27.59
C LYS A 692 -39.72 -9.08 -27.13
N CYS A 693 -39.51 -8.73 -25.86
CA CYS A 693 -39.82 -7.40 -25.32
C CYS A 693 -39.08 -6.29 -26.08
N PHE A 694 -37.78 -6.48 -26.33
CA PHE A 694 -36.97 -5.51 -27.07
C PHE A 694 -37.45 -5.34 -28.52
N ARG A 695 -37.85 -6.43 -29.20
CA ARG A 695 -38.44 -6.38 -30.55
C ARG A 695 -39.80 -5.69 -30.57
N GLU A 696 -40.65 -5.93 -29.56
CA GLU A 696 -41.94 -5.26 -29.43
C GLU A 696 -41.79 -3.75 -29.18
N LYS A 697 -40.81 -3.35 -28.36
CA LYS A 697 -40.49 -1.95 -28.06
C LYS A 697 -40.03 -1.18 -29.30
N HIS A 698 -39.22 -1.80 -30.17
CA HIS A 698 -38.51 -1.13 -31.27
C HIS A 698 -38.95 -1.53 -32.67
N GLY A 699 -39.96 -2.38 -32.82
CA GLY A 699 -40.37 -2.93 -34.13
C GLY A 699 -40.83 -1.92 -35.19
N ARG A 700 -40.91 -0.63 -34.87
CA ARG A 700 -41.24 0.48 -35.79
C ARG A 700 -40.05 1.41 -36.10
N ASN A 701 -38.86 1.14 -35.55
CA ASN A 701 -37.71 2.02 -35.67
C ASN A 701 -36.75 1.50 -36.76
N ASP A 702 -36.73 2.18 -37.91
CA ASP A 702 -35.92 1.78 -39.08
C ASP A 702 -34.40 1.79 -38.82
N ASN A 703 -33.95 2.45 -37.75
CA ASN A 703 -32.53 2.48 -37.37
C ASN A 703 -32.09 1.23 -36.58
N ILE A 704 -33.01 0.31 -36.26
CA ILE A 704 -32.73 -0.90 -35.47
C ILE A 704 -32.90 -2.13 -36.35
N ILE A 705 -31.80 -2.83 -36.61
CA ILE A 705 -31.76 -4.01 -37.47
C ILE A 705 -31.66 -5.27 -36.60
N PHE A 706 -32.53 -6.23 -36.87
CA PHE A 706 -32.53 -7.54 -36.21
C PHE A 706 -32.01 -8.60 -37.17
N LYS A 707 -30.87 -9.23 -36.84
CA LYS A 707 -30.26 -10.31 -37.61
C LYS A 707 -30.21 -11.56 -36.74
N GLU A 708 -30.81 -12.65 -37.23
CA GLU A 708 -30.78 -13.94 -36.56
C GLU A 708 -29.81 -14.86 -37.32
N VAL A 709 -28.84 -15.43 -36.60
CA VAL A 709 -27.78 -16.27 -37.17
C VAL A 709 -27.85 -17.62 -36.49
N VAL A 710 -28.10 -18.66 -37.28
CA VAL A 710 -28.08 -20.04 -36.79
C VAL A 710 -26.63 -20.53 -36.84
N SER A 711 -26.09 -20.94 -35.68
CA SER A 711 -24.73 -21.46 -35.57
C SER A 711 -24.74 -22.71 -34.69
N ASN A 712 -24.18 -23.80 -35.20
CA ASN A 712 -24.14 -25.07 -34.47
C ASN A 712 -22.81 -25.29 -33.75
N ASN A 713 -21.72 -24.62 -34.19
CA ASN A 713 -20.36 -24.79 -33.68
C ASN A 713 -19.63 -23.44 -33.54
N GLY A 714 -18.59 -23.37 -32.70
CA GLY A 714 -17.77 -22.16 -32.53
C GLY A 714 -17.12 -21.62 -33.82
N GLU A 715 -16.78 -22.49 -34.77
CA GLU A 715 -16.22 -22.08 -36.08
C GLU A 715 -17.26 -21.33 -36.94
N GLU A 716 -18.51 -21.80 -36.98
CA GLU A 716 -19.61 -21.12 -37.67
C GLU A 716 -19.88 -19.74 -37.03
N THR A 717 -19.81 -19.67 -35.69
CA THR A 717 -19.95 -18.41 -34.95
C THR A 717 -18.85 -17.41 -35.32
N ILE A 718 -17.59 -17.84 -35.39
CA ILE A 718 -16.48 -16.97 -35.80
C ILE A 718 -16.63 -16.50 -37.24
N ASN A 719 -16.97 -17.39 -38.16
CA ASN A 719 -17.13 -17.03 -39.57
C ASN A 719 -18.23 -15.99 -39.75
N ALA A 720 -19.37 -16.15 -39.06
CA ALA A 720 -20.43 -15.15 -39.05
C ALA A 720 -19.99 -13.80 -38.48
N ILE A 721 -19.11 -13.80 -37.46
CA ILE A 721 -18.53 -12.57 -36.90
C ILE A 721 -17.54 -11.93 -37.88
N GLN A 722 -16.74 -12.73 -38.57
CA GLN A 722 -15.81 -12.24 -39.60
C GLN A 722 -16.55 -11.63 -40.80
N ASP A 723 -17.70 -12.17 -41.20
CA ASP A 723 -18.54 -11.61 -42.26
C ASP A 723 -19.05 -10.20 -41.90
N MET A 724 -19.21 -9.90 -40.61
CA MET A 724 -19.63 -8.58 -40.13
C MET A 724 -18.50 -7.55 -40.11
N ARG A 725 -17.27 -7.94 -40.46
CA ARG A 725 -16.12 -7.03 -40.51
C ARG A 725 -16.28 -5.92 -41.55
N ASP A 726 -16.89 -6.22 -42.68
CA ASP A 726 -17.07 -5.28 -43.80
C ASP A 726 -18.20 -4.26 -43.53
N GLU A 727 -19.08 -4.56 -42.56
CA GLU A 727 -20.10 -3.66 -42.08
C GLU A 727 -19.44 -2.63 -41.15
N ARG A 728 -19.51 -1.33 -41.49
CA ARG A 728 -18.78 -0.25 -40.77
C ARG A 728 -19.36 0.06 -39.38
N TYR A 729 -19.20 -0.86 -38.44
CA TYR A 729 -19.55 -0.65 -37.03
C TYR A 729 -18.49 0.18 -36.31
N ASN A 730 -18.92 1.09 -35.42
CA ASN A 730 -18.00 1.83 -34.56
C ASN A 730 -17.70 1.07 -33.27
N VAL A 731 -18.69 0.36 -32.73
CA VAL A 731 -18.58 -0.37 -31.46
C VAL A 731 -19.26 -1.74 -31.56
N PHE A 732 -18.58 -2.77 -31.07
CA PHE A 732 -19.18 -4.07 -30.76
C PHE A 732 -19.45 -4.18 -29.26
N ILE A 733 -20.67 -4.52 -28.87
CA ILE A 733 -21.05 -4.79 -27.48
C ILE A 733 -21.32 -6.28 -27.32
N VAL A 734 -20.65 -6.92 -26.36
CA VAL A 734 -20.72 -8.37 -26.15
C VAL A 734 -20.79 -8.68 -24.66
N GLY A 735 -21.56 -9.69 -24.27
CA GLY A 735 -21.51 -10.25 -22.91
C GLY A 735 -20.22 -11.04 -22.67
N ARG A 736 -19.63 -10.97 -21.47
CA ARG A 736 -18.37 -11.66 -21.13
C ARG A 736 -18.50 -13.19 -21.23
N GLY A 737 -19.60 -13.75 -20.75
CA GLY A 737 -19.99 -15.11 -21.07
C GLY A 737 -20.52 -15.98 -19.94
N GLN A 738 -20.97 -15.40 -18.83
CA GLN A 738 -21.77 -16.15 -17.87
C GLN A 738 -23.13 -16.52 -18.48
N GLY A 739 -23.40 -17.82 -18.53
CA GLY A 739 -24.65 -18.38 -19.05
C GLY A 739 -24.70 -18.52 -20.58
N ILE A 740 -23.59 -18.31 -21.31
CA ILE A 740 -23.57 -18.59 -22.76
C ILE A 740 -23.62 -20.11 -23.00
N ASN A 741 -24.38 -20.51 -24.02
CA ASN A 741 -24.37 -21.88 -24.53
C ASN A 741 -22.95 -22.32 -24.93
N SER A 742 -22.46 -23.36 -24.25
CA SER A 742 -21.11 -23.89 -24.46
C SER A 742 -20.80 -24.34 -25.90
N LYS A 743 -21.82 -24.73 -26.69
CA LYS A 743 -21.65 -25.13 -28.10
C LYS A 743 -21.24 -24.00 -29.02
N LEU A 744 -21.78 -22.80 -28.77
CA LEU A 744 -21.47 -21.60 -29.55
C LEU A 744 -20.00 -21.15 -29.39
N ILE A 745 -19.32 -21.61 -28.34
CA ILE A 745 -17.94 -21.25 -27.99
C ILE A 745 -17.03 -22.50 -28.01
N GLU A 746 -17.54 -23.65 -28.44
CA GLU A 746 -16.78 -24.90 -28.41
C GLU A 746 -15.52 -24.79 -29.27
N GLY A 747 -14.36 -25.18 -28.70
CA GLY A 747 -13.05 -25.06 -29.33
C GLY A 747 -12.40 -23.67 -29.27
N LEU A 748 -13.18 -22.60 -29.05
CA LEU A 748 -12.67 -21.22 -29.01
C LEU A 748 -12.01 -20.85 -27.68
N SER A 749 -12.42 -21.50 -26.59
CA SER A 749 -11.86 -21.25 -25.25
C SER A 749 -10.36 -21.57 -25.13
N ILE A 750 -9.84 -22.49 -25.95
CA ILE A 750 -8.43 -22.87 -26.00
C ILE A 750 -7.56 -21.73 -26.55
N TRP A 751 -8.15 -20.85 -27.37
CA TRP A 751 -7.45 -19.79 -28.10
C TRP A 751 -7.54 -18.43 -27.39
N SER A 752 -8.22 -18.36 -26.24
CA SER A 752 -8.35 -17.10 -25.50
C SER A 752 -7.09 -16.83 -24.66
N GLU A 753 -6.44 -15.70 -24.97
CA GLU A 753 -5.29 -15.18 -24.21
C GLU A 753 -5.75 -14.35 -23.00
N ASN A 754 -6.90 -13.67 -23.11
CA ASN A 754 -7.39 -12.71 -22.11
C ASN A 754 -8.75 -13.12 -21.52
N PRO A 755 -8.78 -13.90 -20.42
CA PRO A 755 -10.03 -14.39 -19.81
C PRO A 755 -10.92 -13.27 -19.21
N GLN A 756 -10.42 -12.04 -19.12
CA GLN A 756 -11.19 -10.88 -18.65
C GLN A 756 -12.22 -10.42 -19.69
N LEU A 757 -11.89 -10.54 -20.98
CA LEU A 757 -12.73 -10.11 -22.09
C LEU A 757 -13.77 -11.15 -22.50
N GLY A 758 -13.64 -12.38 -21.99
CA GLY A 758 -14.41 -13.52 -22.49
C GLY A 758 -13.93 -13.94 -23.88
N VAL A 759 -14.38 -15.12 -24.34
CA VAL A 759 -13.83 -15.74 -25.55
C VAL A 759 -14.09 -14.89 -26.80
N ILE A 760 -15.31 -14.34 -26.92
CA ILE A 760 -15.70 -13.53 -28.08
C ILE A 760 -15.12 -12.12 -28.01
N GLY A 761 -15.12 -11.50 -26.83
CA GLY A 761 -14.52 -10.18 -26.65
C GLY A 761 -13.02 -10.19 -26.96
N ASP A 762 -12.33 -11.25 -26.54
CA ASP A 762 -10.91 -11.47 -26.85
C ASP A 762 -10.68 -11.66 -28.35
N PHE A 763 -11.49 -12.49 -29.01
CA PHE A 763 -11.42 -12.71 -30.46
C PHE A 763 -11.59 -11.41 -31.28
N ILE A 764 -12.61 -10.60 -30.97
CA ILE A 764 -12.85 -9.34 -31.70
C ILE A 764 -11.73 -8.33 -31.41
N SER A 765 -11.17 -8.35 -30.20
CA SER A 765 -10.04 -7.51 -29.82
C SER A 765 -8.68 -7.97 -30.36
N SER A 766 -8.61 -9.21 -30.88
CA SER A 766 -7.38 -9.79 -31.42
C SER A 766 -6.92 -9.07 -32.68
N THR A 767 -5.64 -9.25 -33.02
CA THR A 767 -5.08 -8.75 -34.28
C THR A 767 -5.70 -9.45 -35.50
N ASP A 768 -6.27 -10.63 -35.32
CA ASP A 768 -6.76 -11.47 -36.40
C ASP A 768 -8.09 -10.96 -36.97
N PHE A 769 -8.90 -10.31 -36.13
CA PHE A 769 -10.13 -9.64 -36.56
C PHE A 769 -9.86 -8.36 -37.37
N ASN A 770 -8.74 -7.67 -37.08
CA ASN A 770 -8.23 -6.51 -37.83
C ASN A 770 -9.34 -5.49 -38.22
N SER A 771 -10.09 -5.06 -37.21
CA SER A 771 -11.08 -3.99 -37.29
C SER A 771 -10.51 -2.70 -36.65
N SER A 772 -11.19 -1.57 -36.87
CA SER A 772 -10.95 -0.32 -36.15
C SER A 772 -12.02 -0.02 -35.11
N ALA A 773 -12.94 -0.97 -34.87
CA ALA A 773 -14.06 -0.81 -33.96
C ALA A 773 -13.64 -1.05 -32.50
N SER A 774 -14.11 -0.22 -31.57
CA SER A 774 -13.91 -0.49 -30.14
C SER A 774 -14.81 -1.63 -29.65
N VAL A 775 -14.36 -2.41 -28.68
CA VAL A 775 -15.13 -3.52 -28.12
C VAL A 775 -15.51 -3.20 -26.69
N LEU A 776 -16.79 -3.27 -26.35
CA LEU A 776 -17.28 -3.19 -24.98
C LEU A 776 -17.75 -4.57 -24.53
N VAL A 777 -17.02 -5.16 -23.59
CA VAL A 777 -17.40 -6.41 -22.93
C VAL A 777 -18.15 -6.10 -21.66
N VAL A 778 -19.38 -6.58 -21.52
CA VAL A 778 -20.23 -6.34 -20.35
C VAL A 778 -20.29 -7.60 -19.48
N HIS A 779 -20.08 -7.42 -18.19
CA HIS A 779 -20.26 -8.44 -17.16
C HIS A 779 -21.33 -7.97 -16.17
N GLN A 780 -22.39 -8.76 -16.03
CA GLN A 780 -23.49 -8.44 -15.14
C GLN A 780 -23.11 -8.72 -13.68
N HIS A 781 -23.58 -7.87 -12.77
CA HIS A 781 -23.43 -8.11 -11.33
C HIS A 781 -24.18 -9.36 -10.86
N VAL A 782 -23.44 -10.27 -10.24
CA VAL A 782 -23.99 -11.44 -9.54
C VAL A 782 -24.19 -11.11 -8.06
N VAL A 783 -25.41 -11.26 -7.55
CA VAL A 783 -25.69 -11.09 -6.12
C VAL A 783 -25.05 -12.24 -5.35
N ILE A 784 -23.97 -11.94 -4.64
CA ILE A 784 -23.33 -12.91 -3.73
C ILE A 784 -24.18 -12.97 -2.45
N THR A 785 -25.17 -13.85 -2.41
CA THR A 785 -25.87 -14.16 -1.16
C THR A 785 -24.90 -14.86 -0.18
N ALA A 786 -25.09 -14.67 1.13
CA ALA A 786 -24.25 -15.32 2.15
C ALA A 786 -24.22 -16.87 2.03
N ALA A 787 -25.20 -17.46 1.32
CA ALA A 787 -25.26 -18.87 0.97
C ALA A 787 -24.28 -19.25 -0.16
N SER A 788 -24.10 -18.40 -1.18
CA SER A 788 -23.19 -18.64 -2.31
C SER A 788 -21.71 -18.77 -1.87
N ILE A 789 -21.32 -18.10 -0.79
CA ILE A 789 -19.97 -18.21 -0.21
C ILE A 789 -19.69 -19.63 0.33
N LYS A 790 -20.71 -20.35 0.83
CA LYS A 790 -20.55 -21.75 1.27
C LYS A 790 -20.22 -22.68 0.09
N HIS A 791 -20.69 -22.35 -1.11
CA HIS A 791 -20.44 -23.13 -2.32
C HIS A 791 -18.97 -23.01 -2.78
N THR A 792 -18.37 -21.83 -2.68
CA THR A 792 -16.89 -21.64 -2.82
C THR A 792 -16.07 -22.32 -1.72
N MET A 793 -16.71 -22.83 -0.65
CA MET A 793 -16.08 -23.55 0.46
C MET A 793 -16.54 -25.03 0.58
N GLY A 794 -17.28 -25.58 -0.40
CA GLY A 794 -17.55 -27.01 -0.54
C GLY A 794 -18.55 -27.63 0.46
N ILE A 795 -19.78 -27.12 0.58
CA ILE A 795 -20.88 -27.76 1.34
C ILE A 795 -22.21 -27.65 0.54
N PRO A 796 -23.07 -28.70 0.46
CA PRO A 796 -24.20 -28.79 -0.49
C PRO A 796 -25.51 -28.09 -0.05
N ASP A 797 -26.47 -28.10 -0.99
CA ASP A 797 -27.51 -27.10 -1.34
C ASP A 797 -28.74 -26.90 -0.45
N ASP A 798 -29.46 -25.78 -0.72
CA ASP A 798 -30.83 -25.76 -1.29
C ASP A 798 -31.17 -24.35 -1.84
N ILE A 799 -31.62 -24.26 -3.10
CA ILE A 799 -31.95 -23.00 -3.82
C ILE A 799 -33.46 -22.87 -4.03
N VAL A 800 -34.02 -21.70 -3.71
CA VAL A 800 -35.33 -21.22 -4.21
C VAL A 800 -35.17 -19.79 -4.74
N ILE A 801 -35.50 -19.58 -6.01
CA ILE A 801 -35.48 -18.26 -6.68
C ILE A 801 -36.90 -17.69 -6.67
N HIS A 802 -37.07 -16.48 -6.13
CA HIS A 802 -38.30 -15.71 -6.27
C HIS A 802 -38.31 -14.97 -7.62
N ARG A 803 -39.29 -15.31 -8.46
CA ARG A 803 -39.75 -14.48 -9.58
C ARG A 803 -40.43 -13.24 -9.00
N ASP A 804 -40.03 -12.05 -9.45
CA ASP A 804 -40.94 -10.93 -9.72
C ASP A 804 -40.18 -9.81 -10.44
N PHE A 805 -40.86 -9.21 -11.42
CA PHE A 805 -40.50 -8.06 -12.28
C PHE A 805 -39.66 -8.36 -13.53
N LEU A 806 -40.34 -8.81 -14.59
CA LEU A 806 -40.03 -8.51 -15.99
C LEU A 806 -41.24 -7.77 -16.59
N CYS A 807 -41.08 -6.45 -16.74
CA CYS A 807 -41.76 -5.50 -17.65
C CYS A 807 -41.42 -4.07 -17.20
#